data_AF-A0A6A7LE61-F1
#
_entry.id   AF-A0A6A7LE61-F1
#
_cell.length_a   1.000
_cell.length_b   1.000
_cell.length_c   1.000
_cell.angle_alpha   90.00
_cell.angle_beta   90.00
_cell.angle_gamma   90.00
#
_symmetry.space_group_name_H-M   'P 1'
#
loop_
_entity.id
_entity.type
_entity.pdbx_description
1 polymer ?
#
loop_
_entity_poly.entity_id
_entity_poly.type
_entity_poly.pdbx_seq_one_letter_code
_entity_poly.pdbx_strand_id
1 'polypeptide(L)'
;MSYFGDGTKSFSLYYNDLARWLFITLTFSGLLATGWFGIPLTPTYFITNQVDTVAAILTLMSALGTIWGAMAYRELTRSAERVLSAKYKAKQLDPQIGDYQYRSYNPETKQYENGYLPLGPIDFWDKETKAPSWLDKGKYWHILLGLQSKDREIIIQVVRDNELPFSNGRRNVAVTIKERIAFLSSQQSKRGYFRYRVKIPQWMVMNTERSRYIDPREFQSLEGQEIRARITDLNKALVSASEEVFEREKPRIKYPHGITIFGIYLNKSLPLRIIYEEVARYLPRSKRNFISDINKNLANAKDEELITAIIQVATDRGIPPNSIRKIKTLTSFLRNAYDNQGLGEGSTEYHNFHHSLEVSYMVLQMLPRDFRGFVFTGNDYELILVSALLHDYDPVQSTFVATAVNDNGTPVSVIGPKVSRTISELKKTRIHEAYFILNPSEFEEYFRDHAHSLKMQAEFSTTHPEYLQSRAYERPKESLVIEALIWHTDFPYSALKEPRNTFSSLLKDLSAEGYDSEKISLLAEILWLADLSVTYMSSDPIRAWDRVTSLYDELYLPKLEAVSRTDAFFADFAETKLFQELLHSKTFPDVFKQRWNLIYQFFHEGNPSTQLNRTIADAKKLFLKVNVQLAMLNGEMLEQVAIDNWAEYFIGISQDQQEVLRAKNRFAMLDPPNASAFWGSPQKLIPNLFDSVVDNFIIVLSRDILDQREDSTQIVSFKSLLSIMKPKVRHDGTVQILTDIDDYGEHESRISHTLGECGFKLVTDQNAKIYFPSIWKGSQLNNNKKVLLLKIKNAS
;
A
#
# COMPACT_ATOMS: atom_id res chain seq x y z
N MET A 1 -17.62 16.78 -38.81
CA MET A 1 -16.46 16.09 -38.22
C MET A 1 -16.52 16.21 -36.71
N SER A 2 -17.09 15.22 -36.02
CA SER A 2 -17.27 15.20 -34.54
C SER A 2 -16.89 13.83 -33.96
N TYR A 3 -15.69 13.33 -34.31
CA TYR A 3 -15.25 11.96 -33.98
C TYR A 3 -14.42 11.83 -32.69
N PHE A 4 -14.39 12.85 -31.84
CA PHE A 4 -13.73 12.80 -30.53
C PHE A 4 -14.76 13.02 -29.40
N GLY A 5 -15.70 12.10 -29.27
CA GLY A 5 -16.58 12.03 -28.10
C GLY A 5 -15.80 11.59 -26.85
N ASP A 6 -16.29 11.99 -25.67
CA ASP A 6 -15.75 11.67 -24.33
C ASP A 6 -15.29 10.20 -24.25
N GLY A 7 -13.97 10.02 -24.39
CA GLY A 7 -13.42 8.85 -25.06
C GLY A 7 -12.86 7.78 -24.13
N THR A 8 -13.58 6.67 -24.02
CA THR A 8 -13.04 5.39 -23.53
C THR A 8 -11.76 5.02 -24.27
N LYS A 9 -10.65 4.81 -23.55
CA LYS A 9 -9.35 4.38 -24.09
C LYS A 9 -9.04 2.96 -23.60
N SER A 10 -8.45 2.11 -24.44
CA SER A 10 -8.11 0.73 -24.04
C SER A 10 -6.65 0.37 -24.29
N PHE A 11 -6.05 -0.37 -23.36
CA PHE A 11 -4.89 -1.18 -23.66
C PHE A 11 -5.40 -2.44 -24.33
N SER A 12 -5.05 -2.64 -25.60
CA SER A 12 -5.52 -3.74 -26.42
C SER A 12 -4.34 -4.47 -27.07
N LEU A 13 -4.40 -5.80 -27.04
CA LEU A 13 -3.44 -6.64 -27.76
C LEU A 13 -3.61 -6.53 -29.28
N TYR A 14 -4.80 -6.15 -29.78
CA TYR A 14 -4.99 -5.88 -31.20
C TYR A 14 -4.16 -4.69 -31.67
N TYR A 15 -4.19 -3.56 -30.94
CA TYR A 15 -3.32 -2.41 -31.25
C TYR A 15 -1.84 -2.71 -30.99
N ASN A 16 -1.54 -3.62 -30.06
CA ASN A 16 -0.19 -4.13 -29.87
C ASN A 16 0.29 -4.89 -31.13
N ASP A 17 -0.52 -5.79 -31.68
CA ASP A 17 -0.20 -6.54 -32.89
C ASP A 17 -0.05 -5.61 -34.11
N LEU A 18 -0.89 -4.59 -34.26
CA LEU A 18 -0.70 -3.58 -35.32
C LEU A 18 0.63 -2.84 -35.19
N ALA A 19 1.03 -2.46 -33.97
CA ALA A 19 2.33 -1.86 -33.74
C ALA A 19 3.48 -2.85 -34.04
N ARG A 20 3.33 -4.13 -33.69
CA ARG A 20 4.30 -5.18 -34.05
C ARG A 20 4.48 -5.29 -35.56
N TRP A 21 3.37 -5.32 -36.32
CA TRP A 21 3.40 -5.34 -37.79
C TRP A 21 4.08 -4.10 -38.38
N LEU A 22 3.80 -2.92 -37.85
CA LEU A 22 4.48 -1.69 -38.27
C LEU A 22 6.01 -1.78 -38.07
N PHE A 23 6.46 -2.21 -36.88
CA PHE A 23 7.89 -2.25 -36.57
C PHE A 23 8.63 -3.37 -37.28
N ILE A 24 8.01 -4.53 -37.53
CA ILE A 24 8.65 -5.56 -38.36
C ILE A 24 8.75 -5.12 -39.83
N THR A 25 7.76 -4.40 -40.36
CA THR A 25 7.87 -3.77 -41.68
C THR A 25 9.01 -2.76 -41.70
N LEU A 26 9.15 -1.90 -40.68
CA LEU A 26 10.28 -0.99 -40.55
C LEU A 26 11.62 -1.74 -40.58
N THR A 27 11.73 -2.88 -39.89
CA THR A 27 12.92 -3.74 -39.93
C THR A 27 13.29 -4.15 -41.36
N PHE A 28 12.33 -4.72 -42.09
CA PHE A 28 12.55 -5.22 -43.44
C PHE A 28 12.82 -4.09 -44.43
N SER A 29 12.04 -3.00 -44.37
CA SER A 29 12.25 -1.83 -45.23
C SER A 29 13.61 -1.18 -44.97
N GLY A 30 14.02 -1.04 -43.70
CA GLY A 30 15.34 -0.55 -43.33
C GLY A 30 16.46 -1.46 -43.82
N LEU A 31 16.28 -2.78 -43.75
CA LEU A 31 17.29 -3.76 -44.19
C LEU A 31 17.50 -3.66 -45.71
N LEU A 32 16.40 -3.61 -46.47
CA LEU A 32 16.43 -3.42 -47.92
C LEU A 32 17.06 -2.07 -48.31
N ALA A 33 16.67 -0.99 -47.64
CA ALA A 33 17.23 0.34 -47.89
C ALA A 33 18.73 0.42 -47.53
N THR A 34 19.14 -0.20 -46.43
CA THR A 34 20.56 -0.29 -46.04
C THR A 34 21.37 -1.04 -47.09
N GLY A 35 20.83 -2.13 -47.64
CA GLY A 35 21.45 -2.83 -48.77
C GLY A 35 21.52 -1.97 -50.03
N TRP A 36 20.41 -1.30 -50.38
CA TRP A 36 20.27 -0.50 -51.59
C TRP A 36 21.22 0.70 -51.63
N PHE A 37 21.34 1.45 -50.52
CA PHE A 37 22.20 2.61 -50.43
C PHE A 37 23.62 2.27 -49.96
N GLY A 38 23.79 1.22 -49.15
CA GLY A 38 25.05 0.89 -48.51
C GLY A 38 26.00 0.05 -49.36
N ILE A 39 25.48 -0.96 -50.08
CA ILE A 39 26.31 -1.82 -50.95
C ILE A 39 27.06 -1.00 -52.02
N PRO A 40 26.45 0.03 -52.65
CA PRO A 40 27.14 0.86 -53.63
C PRO A 40 28.20 1.81 -53.05
N LEU A 41 28.18 2.14 -51.74
CA LEU A 41 29.11 3.12 -51.16
C LEU A 41 30.57 2.67 -51.26
N THR A 42 30.84 1.41 -50.92
CA THR A 42 32.19 0.83 -50.95
C THR A 42 32.81 0.84 -52.37
N PRO A 43 32.17 0.27 -53.40
CA PRO A 43 32.71 0.32 -54.76
C PRO A 43 32.77 1.76 -55.31
N THR A 44 31.81 2.63 -55.00
CA THR A 44 31.85 4.04 -55.44
C THR A 44 33.03 4.78 -54.83
N TYR A 45 33.32 4.55 -53.54
CA TYR A 45 34.50 5.10 -52.88
C TYR A 45 35.80 4.60 -53.53
N PHE A 46 35.91 3.30 -53.84
CA PHE A 46 37.10 2.77 -54.52
C PHE A 46 37.29 3.31 -55.94
N ILE A 47 36.22 3.69 -56.64
CA ILE A 47 36.28 4.25 -58.00
C ILE A 47 36.57 5.76 -57.98
N THR A 48 35.95 6.50 -57.06
CA THR A 48 35.92 7.98 -57.10
C THR A 48 36.78 8.64 -56.02
N ASN A 49 37.25 7.87 -55.03
CA ASN A 49 37.92 8.36 -53.82
C ASN A 49 37.12 9.41 -53.02
N GLN A 50 35.80 9.43 -53.21
CA GLN A 50 34.86 10.31 -52.52
C GLN A 50 33.73 9.48 -51.90
N VAL A 51 33.23 9.93 -50.75
CA VAL A 51 32.06 9.32 -50.10
C VAL A 51 30.82 10.09 -50.52
N ASP A 52 29.84 9.41 -51.11
CA ASP A 52 28.50 9.97 -51.30
C ASP A 52 27.83 10.16 -49.93
N THR A 53 27.82 11.40 -49.47
CA THR A 53 27.32 11.79 -48.15
C THR A 53 25.82 11.54 -48.00
N VAL A 54 25.05 11.67 -49.08
CA VAL A 54 23.60 11.43 -49.06
C VAL A 54 23.31 9.95 -48.93
N ALA A 55 23.97 9.12 -49.75
CA ALA A 55 23.84 7.67 -49.64
C ALA A 55 24.35 7.15 -48.29
N ALA A 56 25.43 7.72 -47.75
CA ALA A 56 25.93 7.39 -46.41
C ALA A 56 24.93 7.70 -45.29
N ILE A 57 24.31 8.89 -45.31
CA ILE A 57 23.27 9.27 -44.32
C ILE A 57 22.05 8.36 -44.46
N LEU A 58 21.59 8.08 -45.68
CA LEU A 58 20.45 7.19 -45.92
C LEU A 58 20.73 5.77 -45.45
N THR A 59 21.95 5.27 -45.67
CA THR A 59 22.40 3.95 -45.20
C THR A 59 22.38 3.90 -43.67
N LEU A 60 22.96 4.91 -43.01
CA LEU A 60 23.00 5.00 -41.55
C LEU A 60 21.59 5.06 -40.94
N MET A 61 20.72 5.94 -41.44
CA MET A 61 19.35 6.08 -40.95
C MET A 61 18.52 4.81 -41.20
N SER A 62 18.73 4.14 -42.33
CA SER A 62 18.08 2.85 -42.63
C SER A 62 18.54 1.75 -41.68
N ALA A 63 19.84 1.67 -41.39
CA ALA A 63 20.39 0.69 -40.44
C ALA A 63 19.88 0.92 -39.01
N LEU A 64 19.82 2.19 -38.57
CA LEU A 64 19.22 2.55 -37.28
C LEU A 64 17.71 2.22 -37.25
N GLY A 65 17.00 2.46 -38.35
CA GLY A 65 15.61 2.05 -38.52
C GLY A 65 15.42 0.54 -38.41
N THR A 66 16.32 -0.26 -38.98
CA THR A 66 16.31 -1.72 -38.86
C THR A 66 16.48 -2.18 -37.42
N ILE A 67 17.48 -1.65 -36.71
CA ILE A 67 17.74 -1.98 -35.30
C ILE A 67 16.53 -1.60 -34.45
N TRP A 68 15.98 -0.40 -34.65
CA TRP A 68 14.80 0.06 -33.94
C TRP A 68 13.60 -0.86 -34.18
N GLY A 69 13.29 -1.16 -35.45
CA GLY A 69 12.19 -2.06 -35.82
C GLY A 69 12.29 -3.42 -35.15
N ALA A 70 13.48 -4.04 -35.17
CA ALA A 70 13.70 -5.36 -34.59
C ALA A 70 13.53 -5.37 -33.06
N MET A 71 14.11 -4.37 -32.38
CA MET A 71 14.00 -4.24 -30.92
C MET A 71 12.56 -3.94 -30.50
N ALA A 72 11.89 -3.02 -31.20
CA ALA A 72 10.50 -2.68 -30.94
C ALA A 72 9.55 -3.87 -31.13
N TYR A 73 9.74 -4.65 -32.21
CA TYR A 73 8.99 -5.87 -32.45
C TYR A 73 9.15 -6.87 -31.30
N ARG A 74 10.39 -7.06 -30.81
CA ARG A 74 10.68 -7.96 -29.68
C ARG A 74 9.98 -7.50 -28.40
N GLU A 75 10.09 -6.22 -28.04
CA GLU A 75 9.49 -5.69 -26.80
C GLU A 75 7.96 -5.72 -26.82
N LEU A 76 7.34 -5.43 -27.97
CA LEU A 76 5.90 -5.52 -28.13
C LEU A 76 5.39 -6.97 -28.11
N THR A 77 6.18 -7.92 -28.66
CA THR A 77 5.90 -9.36 -28.58
C THR A 77 5.95 -9.84 -27.12
N ARG A 78 7.01 -9.49 -26.37
CA ARG A 78 7.13 -9.78 -24.94
C ARG A 78 5.96 -9.24 -24.12
N SER A 79 5.53 -8.00 -24.41
CA SER A 79 4.38 -7.37 -23.77
C SER A 79 3.08 -8.17 -23.95
N ALA A 80 2.84 -8.69 -25.16
CA ALA A 80 1.68 -9.53 -25.43
C ALA A 80 1.78 -10.90 -24.74
N GLU A 81 2.95 -11.53 -24.77
CA GLU A 81 3.21 -12.83 -24.13
C GLU A 81 3.03 -12.77 -22.62
N ARG A 82 3.50 -11.72 -21.94
CA ARG A 82 3.32 -11.52 -20.49
C ARG A 82 1.84 -11.57 -20.10
N VAL A 83 1.00 -10.83 -20.80
CA VAL A 83 -0.45 -10.77 -20.54
C VAL A 83 -1.13 -12.10 -20.83
N LEU A 84 -0.83 -12.71 -21.98
CA LEU A 84 -1.47 -13.97 -22.39
C LEU A 84 -1.04 -15.14 -21.50
N SER A 85 0.24 -15.17 -21.10
CA SER A 85 0.79 -16.18 -20.20
C SER A 85 0.13 -16.10 -18.83
N ALA A 86 0.01 -14.91 -18.25
CA ALA A 86 -0.66 -14.71 -16.97
C ALA A 86 -2.11 -15.20 -17.01
N LYS A 87 -2.88 -14.80 -18.04
CA LYS A 87 -4.24 -15.27 -18.24
C LYS A 87 -4.33 -16.78 -18.38
N TYR A 88 -3.47 -17.39 -19.19
CA TYR A 88 -3.46 -18.82 -19.43
C TYR A 88 -3.16 -19.60 -18.16
N LYS A 89 -2.10 -19.23 -17.43
CA LYS A 89 -1.73 -19.83 -16.14
C LYS A 89 -2.82 -19.67 -15.09
N ALA A 90 -3.49 -18.52 -15.03
CA ALA A 90 -4.62 -18.31 -14.14
C ALA A 90 -5.76 -19.31 -14.43
N LYS A 91 -6.10 -19.48 -15.72
CA LYS A 91 -7.13 -20.45 -16.15
C LYS A 91 -6.73 -21.92 -15.97
N GLN A 92 -5.44 -22.22 -15.85
CA GLN A 92 -4.98 -23.57 -15.51
C GLN A 92 -5.22 -23.90 -14.03
N LEU A 93 -5.13 -22.92 -13.12
CA LEU A 93 -5.45 -23.10 -11.70
C LEU A 93 -6.94 -23.00 -11.43
N ASP A 94 -7.63 -22.07 -12.08
CA ASP A 94 -9.06 -21.86 -11.94
C ASP A 94 -9.70 -21.67 -13.32
N PRO A 95 -10.31 -22.71 -13.91
CA PRO A 95 -10.92 -22.61 -15.24
C PRO A 95 -12.04 -21.58 -15.37
N GLN A 96 -12.69 -21.19 -14.26
CA GLN A 96 -13.81 -20.25 -14.24
C GLN A 96 -13.37 -18.79 -14.04
N ILE A 97 -12.09 -18.54 -13.74
CA ILE A 97 -11.57 -17.19 -13.55
C ILE A 97 -11.80 -16.33 -14.80
N GLY A 98 -12.41 -15.15 -14.59
CA GLY A 98 -12.82 -14.24 -15.66
C GLY A 98 -14.33 -14.26 -15.94
N ASP A 99 -15.06 -15.28 -15.50
CA ASP A 99 -16.50 -15.43 -15.77
C ASP A 99 -17.37 -15.23 -14.51
N TYR A 100 -16.76 -15.09 -13.34
CA TYR A 100 -17.48 -14.93 -12.06
C TYR A 100 -18.38 -13.70 -12.07
N GLN A 101 -19.64 -13.86 -11.63
CA GLN A 101 -20.51 -12.74 -11.33
C GLN A 101 -20.25 -12.23 -9.92
N TYR A 102 -19.98 -10.93 -9.82
CA TYR A 102 -19.76 -10.29 -8.52
C TYR A 102 -21.07 -10.04 -7.78
N ARG A 103 -21.12 -10.54 -6.53
CA ARG A 103 -22.10 -10.16 -5.52
C ARG A 103 -21.40 -9.35 -4.45
N SER A 104 -21.93 -8.19 -4.14
CA SER A 104 -21.39 -7.30 -3.12
C SER A 104 -22.49 -6.91 -2.15
N TYR A 105 -22.12 -6.86 -0.88
CA TYR A 105 -22.96 -6.34 0.19
C TYR A 105 -23.23 -4.86 -0.02
N ASN A 106 -24.50 -4.53 -0.12
CA ASN A 106 -25.00 -3.18 -0.14
C ASN A 106 -25.29 -2.73 1.30
N PRO A 107 -24.50 -1.80 1.89
CA PRO A 107 -24.73 -1.31 3.24
C PRO A 107 -26.07 -0.58 3.40
N GLU A 108 -26.65 -0.03 2.33
CA GLU A 108 -27.95 0.65 2.38
C GLU A 108 -29.10 -0.34 2.51
N THR A 109 -29.05 -1.44 1.76
CA THR A 109 -30.11 -2.47 1.77
C THR A 109 -29.83 -3.62 2.73
N LYS A 110 -28.60 -3.69 3.28
CA LYS A 110 -28.06 -4.78 4.10
C LYS A 110 -28.13 -6.15 3.42
N GLN A 111 -28.13 -6.19 2.08
CA GLN A 111 -28.23 -7.41 1.29
C GLN A 111 -27.07 -7.55 0.30
N TYR A 112 -26.85 -8.79 -0.16
CA TYR A 112 -25.85 -9.08 -1.18
C TYR A 112 -26.49 -8.96 -2.56
N GLU A 113 -26.04 -7.99 -3.34
CA GLU A 113 -26.63 -7.63 -4.62
C GLU A 113 -25.65 -7.88 -5.76
N ASN A 114 -26.16 -8.35 -6.90
CA ASN A 114 -25.37 -8.52 -8.10
C ASN A 114 -25.01 -7.13 -8.66
N GLY A 115 -23.72 -6.87 -8.89
CA GLY A 115 -23.26 -5.64 -9.53
C GLY A 115 -23.34 -4.37 -8.67
N TYR A 116 -23.64 -4.49 -7.37
CA TYR A 116 -23.54 -3.35 -6.45
C TYR A 116 -22.08 -2.87 -6.35
N LEU A 117 -21.88 -1.56 -6.40
CA LEU A 117 -20.56 -0.94 -6.38
C LEU A 117 -20.51 -0.06 -5.14
N PRO A 118 -19.84 -0.47 -4.04
CA PRO A 118 -19.74 0.34 -2.83
C PRO A 118 -18.94 1.62 -3.12
N LEU A 119 -19.62 2.70 -3.48
CA LEU A 119 -18.98 3.97 -3.84
C LEU A 119 -18.73 4.80 -2.56
N GLY A 120 -17.58 4.58 -1.92
CA GLY A 120 -17.17 5.36 -0.76
C GLY A 120 -15.83 4.98 -0.11
N PRO A 121 -15.17 5.87 0.68
CA PRO A 121 -14.30 5.38 1.73
C PRO A 121 -15.15 4.44 2.60
N ILE A 122 -14.63 3.26 2.88
CA ILE A 122 -15.22 2.36 3.87
C ILE A 122 -14.89 2.99 5.22
N ASP A 123 -15.87 3.12 6.13
CA ASP A 123 -15.57 3.50 7.51
C ASP A 123 -14.96 2.24 8.13
N PHE A 124 -13.64 2.17 8.10
CA PHE A 124 -12.87 1.02 8.58
C PHE A 124 -13.18 0.68 10.05
N TRP A 125 -13.88 1.58 10.76
CA TRP A 125 -14.19 1.51 12.18
C TRP A 125 -15.62 1.09 12.51
N ASP A 126 -16.51 0.95 11.53
CA ASP A 126 -17.88 0.57 11.80
C ASP A 126 -18.08 -0.96 11.83
N LYS A 127 -18.30 -1.48 13.04
CA LYS A 127 -18.60 -2.89 13.35
C LYS A 127 -19.88 -3.39 12.65
N GLU A 128 -20.80 -2.48 12.29
CA GLU A 128 -22.04 -2.79 11.56
C GLU A 128 -21.87 -2.74 10.04
N THR A 129 -20.92 -1.95 9.53
CA THR A 129 -20.30 -2.25 8.24
C THR A 129 -19.33 -3.40 8.44
N LYS A 130 -19.87 -4.58 8.77
CA LYS A 130 -19.12 -5.82 8.60
C LYS A 130 -18.62 -5.80 7.17
N ALA A 131 -17.30 -5.60 7.02
CA ALA A 131 -16.56 -6.09 5.88
C ALA A 131 -17.10 -7.49 5.62
N PRO A 132 -17.84 -7.69 4.51
CA PRO A 132 -18.48 -8.96 4.25
C PRO A 132 -17.46 -10.11 4.33
N SER A 133 -17.86 -11.34 4.59
CA SER A 133 -16.91 -12.46 4.66
C SER A 133 -16.15 -12.73 3.34
N TRP A 134 -16.58 -12.14 2.21
CA TRP A 134 -15.85 -12.09 0.94
C TRP A 134 -14.94 -10.86 0.78
N LEU A 135 -15.12 -9.85 1.62
CA LEU A 135 -14.11 -8.85 1.97
C LEU A 135 -13.11 -9.50 2.96
N ASP A 136 -12.74 -10.74 2.67
CA ASP A 136 -11.50 -11.40 3.03
C ASP A 136 -10.49 -10.79 2.06
N LYS A 137 -9.66 -9.89 2.57
CA LYS A 137 -9.14 -8.72 1.85
C LYS A 137 -8.03 -9.01 0.84
N GLY A 138 -7.93 -10.26 0.38
CA GLY A 138 -7.20 -10.65 -0.82
C GLY A 138 -8.05 -11.40 -1.86
N LYS A 139 -9.33 -11.73 -1.65
CA LYS A 139 -10.03 -12.75 -2.47
C LYS A 139 -10.43 -12.33 -3.88
N TYR A 140 -10.78 -11.07 -4.12
CA TYR A 140 -10.89 -10.42 -5.41
C TYR A 140 -10.90 -8.93 -5.07
N TRP A 141 -9.92 -8.16 -5.52
CA TRP A 141 -9.77 -6.76 -5.12
C TRP A 141 -11.00 -5.92 -5.54
N HIS A 142 -12.06 -5.90 -4.72
CA HIS A 142 -13.18 -4.99 -4.82
C HIS A 142 -12.87 -3.75 -4.00
N ILE A 143 -11.80 -3.07 -4.39
CA ILE A 143 -11.58 -1.70 -3.99
C ILE A 143 -11.75 -0.90 -5.27
N LEU A 144 -12.87 -0.17 -5.35
CA LEU A 144 -12.89 1.12 -5.99
C LEU A 144 -11.80 1.93 -5.26
N LEU A 145 -10.52 1.77 -5.66
CA LEU A 145 -9.42 2.57 -5.13
C LEU A 145 -9.63 3.96 -5.71
N GLY A 146 -10.54 4.69 -5.07
CA GLY A 146 -10.87 6.08 -5.28
C GLY A 146 -9.69 6.91 -4.84
N LEU A 147 -8.65 6.99 -5.66
CA LEU A 147 -7.53 7.89 -5.39
C LEU A 147 -7.96 9.29 -5.82
N GLN A 148 -8.36 10.08 -4.82
CA GLN A 148 -8.70 11.47 -5.00
C GLN A 148 -7.44 12.33 -4.97
N SER A 149 -7.25 13.11 -6.04
CA SER A 149 -6.24 14.14 -6.16
C SER A 149 -6.93 15.47 -6.45
N LYS A 150 -6.19 16.58 -6.32
CA LYS A 150 -6.70 17.97 -6.35
C LYS A 150 -7.68 18.26 -7.51
N ASP A 151 -7.47 17.64 -8.68
CA ASP A 151 -8.29 17.84 -9.88
C ASP A 151 -8.87 16.54 -10.49
N ARG A 152 -8.64 15.37 -9.87
CA ARG A 152 -8.91 14.06 -10.49
C ARG A 152 -9.26 12.99 -9.46
N GLU A 153 -10.16 12.10 -9.82
CA GLU A 153 -10.43 10.87 -9.09
C GLU A 153 -10.01 9.69 -9.98
N ILE A 154 -9.29 8.71 -9.44
CA ILE A 154 -9.00 7.45 -10.15
C ILE A 154 -9.78 6.36 -9.45
N ILE A 155 -10.37 5.44 -10.20
CA ILE A 155 -11.13 4.30 -9.70
C ILE A 155 -10.65 3.06 -10.45
N ILE A 156 -10.20 2.03 -9.75
CA ILE A 156 -9.92 0.71 -10.34
C ILE A 156 -11.18 -0.15 -10.21
N GLN A 157 -11.58 -0.83 -11.28
CA GLN A 157 -12.75 -1.70 -11.31
C GLN A 157 -12.36 -3.07 -11.90
N VAL A 158 -12.54 -4.13 -11.13
CA VAL A 158 -12.36 -5.49 -11.63
C VAL A 158 -13.63 -5.96 -12.33
N VAL A 159 -13.49 -6.53 -13.53
CA VAL A 159 -14.60 -6.92 -14.40
C VAL A 159 -14.39 -8.30 -15.02
N ARG A 160 -15.48 -8.88 -15.54
CA ARG A 160 -15.42 -10.13 -16.30
C ARG A 160 -14.66 -9.98 -17.61
N ASP A 161 -14.13 -11.07 -18.11
CA ASP A 161 -13.43 -11.13 -19.41
C ASP A 161 -14.33 -10.72 -20.57
N ASN A 162 -15.64 -10.99 -20.52
CA ASN A 162 -16.57 -10.55 -21.56
C ASN A 162 -16.85 -9.04 -21.54
N GLU A 163 -16.61 -8.38 -20.40
CA GLU A 163 -16.64 -6.92 -20.25
C GLU A 163 -15.33 -6.26 -20.70
N LEU A 164 -14.27 -7.07 -20.89
CA LEU A 164 -12.98 -6.71 -21.50
C LEU A 164 -12.66 -7.69 -22.64
N PRO A 165 -13.38 -7.67 -23.77
CA PRO A 165 -13.41 -8.80 -24.70
C PRO A 165 -12.01 -9.23 -25.16
N PHE A 166 -11.59 -10.42 -24.72
CA PHE A 166 -10.34 -11.07 -25.12
C PHE A 166 -10.51 -12.01 -26.32
N SER A 167 -11.68 -12.64 -26.42
CA SER A 167 -11.92 -13.75 -27.36
C SER A 167 -12.58 -13.30 -28.67
N ASN A 168 -13.31 -12.18 -28.70
CA ASN A 168 -13.88 -11.60 -29.93
C ASN A 168 -14.02 -10.08 -29.84
N GLY A 169 -13.49 -9.35 -30.84
CA GLY A 169 -13.83 -7.95 -31.11
C GLY A 169 -12.76 -6.90 -30.81
N ARG A 170 -12.02 -6.95 -29.68
CA ARG A 170 -10.99 -5.92 -29.35
C ARG A 170 -9.76 -6.37 -28.55
N ARG A 171 -9.66 -7.62 -28.07
CA ARG A 171 -8.55 -8.15 -27.23
C ARG A 171 -8.08 -7.17 -26.14
N ASN A 172 -9.01 -6.59 -25.39
CA ASN A 172 -8.70 -5.55 -24.41
C ASN A 172 -8.11 -6.17 -23.14
N VAL A 173 -7.00 -5.61 -22.67
CA VAL A 173 -6.34 -5.97 -21.40
C VAL A 173 -6.84 -5.07 -20.26
N ALA A 174 -6.98 -3.78 -20.53
CA ALA A 174 -7.53 -2.80 -19.60
C ALA A 174 -8.27 -1.68 -20.35
N VAL A 175 -9.23 -1.04 -19.71
CA VAL A 175 -10.03 0.06 -20.29
C VAL A 175 -10.11 1.21 -19.31
N THR A 176 -9.68 2.41 -19.73
CA THR A 176 -9.81 3.65 -18.96
C THR A 176 -10.91 4.53 -19.54
N ILE A 177 -11.91 4.83 -18.70
CA ILE A 177 -13.03 5.70 -19.01
C ILE A 177 -12.81 7.03 -18.28
N LYS A 178 -12.94 8.15 -19.00
CA LYS A 178 -12.86 9.50 -18.44
C LYS A 178 -14.27 10.07 -18.30
N GLU A 179 -14.73 10.26 -17.08
CA GLU A 179 -16.05 10.77 -16.72
C GLU A 179 -15.91 12.22 -16.24
N ARG A 180 -16.69 13.16 -16.80
CA ARG A 180 -16.77 14.54 -16.30
C ARG A 180 -17.83 14.60 -15.19
N ILE A 181 -17.45 15.08 -14.01
CA ILE A 181 -18.40 15.19 -12.89
C ILE A 181 -19.12 16.54 -13.02
N ALA A 182 -20.32 16.52 -13.62
CA ALA A 182 -21.07 17.72 -14.02
C ALA A 182 -21.47 18.63 -12.84
N PHE A 183 -21.77 18.04 -11.67
CA PHE A 183 -22.32 18.76 -10.51
C PHE A 183 -21.32 19.64 -9.74
N LEU A 184 -20.00 19.48 -9.96
CA LEU A 184 -18.95 20.29 -9.33
C LEU A 184 -18.45 21.43 -10.24
N SER A 185 -19.01 21.56 -11.44
CA SER A 185 -18.58 22.53 -12.46
C SER A 185 -19.51 23.73 -12.61
N SER A 186 -20.50 23.88 -11.73
CA SER A 186 -21.57 24.87 -11.84
C SER A 186 -21.26 26.25 -11.26
N GLN A 187 -20.08 26.48 -10.67
CA GLN A 187 -19.66 27.85 -10.29
C GLN A 187 -18.21 28.15 -10.72
N GLN A 188 -18.12 29.04 -11.73
CA GLN A 188 -17.03 29.94 -12.12
C GLN A 188 -15.59 29.42 -12.36
N SER A 189 -15.23 28.15 -12.15
CA SER A 189 -13.88 27.65 -12.49
C SER A 189 -13.86 26.91 -13.84
N LYS A 190 -12.99 27.36 -14.77
CA LYS A 190 -12.75 26.75 -16.09
C LYS A 190 -12.05 25.36 -16.04
N ARG A 191 -11.81 24.77 -14.86
CA ARG A 191 -11.15 23.46 -14.72
C ARG A 191 -12.18 22.41 -14.29
N GLY A 192 -12.58 21.56 -15.24
CA GLY A 192 -13.47 20.43 -14.95
C GLY A 192 -12.79 19.36 -14.10
N TYR A 193 -13.48 18.90 -13.05
CA TYR A 193 -13.08 17.74 -12.25
C TYR A 193 -13.40 16.44 -13.00
N PHE A 194 -12.42 15.54 -13.11
CA PHE A 194 -12.55 14.31 -13.90
C PHE A 194 -12.34 13.06 -13.06
N ARG A 195 -13.20 12.07 -13.28
CA ARG A 195 -13.05 10.71 -12.74
C ARG A 195 -12.52 9.79 -13.83
N TYR A 196 -11.47 9.03 -13.53
CA TYR A 196 -10.85 8.04 -14.40
C TYR A 196 -11.16 6.65 -13.85
N ARG A 197 -11.99 5.89 -14.56
CA ARG A 197 -12.34 4.52 -14.19
C ARG A 197 -11.54 3.54 -15.04
N VAL A 198 -10.62 2.80 -14.41
CA VAL A 198 -9.75 1.80 -15.01
C VAL A 198 -10.33 0.41 -14.77
N LYS A 199 -10.85 -0.23 -15.82
CA LYS A 199 -11.37 -1.60 -15.80
C LYS A 199 -10.26 -2.60 -16.07
N ILE A 200 -10.15 -3.63 -15.23
CA ILE A 200 -9.14 -4.69 -15.29
C ILE A 200 -9.79 -6.08 -15.13
N PRO A 201 -9.23 -7.17 -15.66
CA PRO A 201 -9.86 -8.48 -15.62
C PRO A 201 -9.63 -9.20 -14.28
N GLN A 202 -10.55 -10.13 -13.94
CA GLN A 202 -10.54 -10.85 -12.66
C GLN A 202 -9.23 -11.60 -12.39
N TRP A 203 -8.69 -12.26 -13.41
CA TRP A 203 -7.48 -13.08 -13.26
C TRP A 203 -6.25 -12.24 -12.87
N MET A 204 -6.23 -10.94 -13.17
CA MET A 204 -5.08 -10.07 -12.83
C MET A 204 -5.01 -9.76 -11.33
N VAL A 205 -6.10 -9.98 -10.60
CA VAL A 205 -6.20 -9.82 -9.14
C VAL A 205 -6.51 -11.15 -8.45
N MET A 206 -6.24 -12.26 -9.13
CA MET A 206 -6.42 -13.59 -8.58
C MET A 206 -5.49 -13.77 -7.39
N ASN A 207 -6.03 -14.30 -6.29
CA ASN A 207 -5.24 -14.59 -5.12
C ASN A 207 -4.79 -16.04 -5.13
N THR A 208 -3.49 -16.18 -4.91
CA THR A 208 -2.70 -17.37 -5.11
C THR A 208 -2.22 -17.98 -3.79
N GLU A 209 -2.89 -17.66 -2.67
CA GLU A 209 -2.69 -18.31 -1.38
C GLU A 209 -2.73 -19.83 -1.55
N ARG A 210 -1.67 -20.49 -1.10
CA ARG A 210 -1.43 -21.90 -1.39
C ARG A 210 -2.48 -22.80 -0.73
N SER A 211 -2.93 -22.44 0.47
CA SER A 211 -3.96 -23.15 1.26
C SER A 211 -5.32 -23.27 0.55
N ARG A 212 -5.54 -22.54 -0.54
CA ARG A 212 -6.76 -22.62 -1.34
C ARG A 212 -6.77 -23.76 -2.34
N TYR A 213 -5.57 -24.14 -2.79
CA TYR A 213 -5.41 -25.07 -3.90
C TYR A 213 -5.01 -26.46 -3.43
N ILE A 214 -4.46 -26.58 -2.22
CA ILE A 214 -4.07 -27.87 -1.65
C ILE A 214 -4.11 -27.83 -0.11
N ASP A 215 -4.47 -28.96 0.50
CA ASP A 215 -4.36 -29.13 1.94
C ASP A 215 -2.89 -28.96 2.37
N PRO A 216 -2.59 -28.18 3.42
CA PRO A 216 -1.24 -28.02 3.92
C PRO A 216 -0.47 -29.32 4.20
N ARG A 217 -1.18 -30.40 4.54
CA ARG A 217 -0.60 -31.71 4.81
C ARG A 217 -0.14 -32.43 3.54
N GLU A 218 -0.68 -32.07 2.39
CA GLU A 218 -0.39 -32.69 1.10
C GLU A 218 0.66 -31.91 0.29
N PHE A 219 1.19 -30.81 0.81
CA PHE A 219 2.23 -30.04 0.13
C PHE A 219 3.48 -30.88 -0.22
N GLN A 220 3.86 -31.86 0.59
CA GLN A 220 5.05 -32.67 0.28
C GLN A 220 4.79 -33.73 -0.82
N SER A 221 3.54 -33.93 -1.23
CA SER A 221 3.22 -34.84 -2.32
C SER A 221 3.73 -34.31 -3.67
N LEU A 222 3.85 -35.21 -4.65
CA LEU A 222 4.18 -34.86 -6.04
C LEU A 222 3.17 -33.86 -6.62
N GLU A 223 1.88 -34.04 -6.32
CA GLU A 223 0.80 -33.13 -6.72
C GLU A 223 0.96 -31.75 -6.06
N GLY A 224 1.34 -31.72 -4.78
CA GLY A 224 1.62 -30.47 -4.07
C GLY A 224 2.85 -29.73 -4.58
N GLN A 225 3.89 -30.44 -5.02
CA GLN A 225 5.04 -29.85 -5.70
C GLN A 225 4.63 -29.22 -7.05
N GLU A 226 3.81 -29.91 -7.84
CA GLU A 226 3.34 -29.41 -9.12
C GLU A 226 2.46 -28.16 -8.97
N ILE A 227 1.54 -28.16 -8.00
CA ILE A 227 0.68 -27.01 -7.69
C ILE A 227 1.54 -25.81 -7.24
N ARG A 228 2.55 -26.02 -6.38
CA ARG A 228 3.46 -24.93 -5.99
C ARG A 228 4.18 -24.32 -7.18
N ALA A 229 4.75 -25.15 -8.05
CA ALA A 229 5.43 -24.67 -9.25
C ALA A 229 4.49 -23.83 -10.13
N ARG A 230 3.24 -24.28 -10.32
CA ARG A 230 2.20 -23.53 -11.04
C ARG A 230 1.84 -22.20 -10.38
N ILE A 231 1.74 -22.16 -9.04
CA ILE A 231 1.48 -20.94 -8.26
C ILE A 231 2.64 -19.95 -8.41
N THR A 232 3.90 -20.39 -8.24
CA THR A 232 5.10 -19.56 -8.43
C THR A 232 5.11 -18.95 -9.84
N ASP A 233 4.87 -19.79 -10.85
CA ASP A 233 4.82 -19.39 -12.24
C ASP A 233 3.70 -18.40 -12.55
N LEU A 234 2.56 -18.55 -11.88
CA LEU A 234 1.44 -17.62 -11.99
C LEU A 234 1.76 -16.28 -11.32
N ASN A 235 2.29 -16.29 -10.09
CA ASN A 235 2.63 -15.05 -9.35
C ASN A 235 3.55 -14.15 -10.16
N LYS A 236 4.65 -14.70 -10.68
CA LYS A 236 5.59 -13.99 -11.55
C LYS A 236 4.91 -13.43 -12.81
N ALA A 237 3.99 -14.21 -13.41
CA ALA A 237 3.25 -13.78 -14.58
C ALA A 237 2.25 -12.66 -14.26
N LEU A 238 1.57 -12.72 -13.11
CA LEU A 238 0.63 -11.69 -12.64
C LEU A 238 1.33 -10.36 -12.38
N VAL A 239 2.49 -10.37 -11.71
CA VAL A 239 3.34 -9.19 -11.49
C VAL A 239 3.73 -8.57 -12.84
N SER A 240 4.27 -9.40 -13.75
CA SER A 240 4.66 -8.96 -15.09
C SER A 240 3.50 -8.39 -15.90
N ALA A 241 2.30 -8.98 -15.83
CA ALA A 241 1.12 -8.48 -16.54
C ALA A 241 0.57 -7.18 -15.93
N SER A 242 0.63 -7.04 -14.61
CA SER A 242 0.18 -5.84 -13.89
C SER A 242 1.03 -4.63 -14.25
N GLU A 243 2.34 -4.82 -14.40
CA GLU A 243 3.24 -3.76 -14.89
C GLU A 243 2.94 -3.32 -16.32
N GLU A 244 2.62 -4.27 -17.18
CA GLU A 244 2.22 -3.97 -18.55
C GLU A 244 0.96 -3.08 -18.57
N VAL A 245 0.01 -3.34 -17.67
CA VAL A 245 -1.16 -2.46 -17.50
C VAL A 245 -0.75 -1.10 -16.92
N PHE A 246 0.08 -1.07 -15.88
CA PHE A 246 0.53 0.17 -15.24
C PHE A 246 1.29 1.10 -16.20
N GLU A 247 2.24 0.55 -16.98
CA GLU A 247 3.02 1.27 -17.98
C GLU A 247 2.13 1.91 -19.04
N ARG A 248 1.00 1.26 -19.39
CA ARG A 248 0.05 1.72 -20.40
C ARG A 248 -0.96 2.73 -19.84
N GLU A 249 -1.52 2.50 -18.66
CA GLU A 249 -2.61 3.32 -18.13
C GLU A 249 -2.13 4.54 -17.34
N LYS A 250 -1.00 4.46 -16.62
CA LYS A 250 -0.47 5.60 -15.84
C LYS A 250 -0.23 6.86 -16.70
N PRO A 251 0.42 6.79 -17.88
CA PRO A 251 0.62 7.98 -18.71
C PRO A 251 -0.70 8.53 -19.27
N ARG A 252 -1.71 7.69 -19.53
CA ARG A 252 -3.02 8.12 -20.02
C ARG A 252 -3.78 8.93 -19.00
N ILE A 253 -3.69 8.53 -17.74
CA ILE A 253 -4.31 9.26 -16.62
C ILE A 253 -3.54 10.55 -16.34
N LYS A 254 -2.20 10.50 -16.37
CA LYS A 254 -1.33 11.67 -16.11
C LYS A 254 -1.46 12.72 -17.21
N TYR A 255 -1.46 12.30 -18.47
CA TYR A 255 -1.51 13.15 -19.66
C TYR A 255 -2.67 12.72 -20.57
N PRO A 256 -3.90 13.21 -20.35
CA PRO A 256 -5.11 12.71 -21.01
C PRO A 256 -5.28 13.15 -22.48
N HIS A 257 -4.21 13.58 -23.15
CA HIS A 257 -4.22 14.00 -24.56
C HIS A 257 -4.38 12.81 -25.51
N GLY A 258 -4.85 13.06 -26.74
CA GLY A 258 -4.95 12.02 -27.78
C GLY A 258 -3.57 11.46 -28.19
N ILE A 259 -2.58 12.35 -28.31
CA ILE A 259 -1.19 12.02 -28.69
C ILE A 259 -0.49 11.09 -27.69
N THR A 260 -0.96 11.03 -26.44
CA THR A 260 -0.37 10.17 -25.41
C THR A 260 -0.43 8.70 -25.79
N ILE A 261 -1.46 8.27 -26.55
CA ILE A 261 -1.56 6.90 -27.05
C ILE A 261 -0.34 6.56 -27.89
N PHE A 262 -0.03 7.40 -28.89
CA PHE A 262 1.14 7.23 -29.73
C PHE A 262 2.44 7.29 -28.93
N GLY A 263 2.55 8.25 -28.01
CA GLY A 263 3.71 8.40 -27.11
C GLY A 263 4.00 7.15 -26.26
N ILE A 264 2.97 6.41 -25.83
CA ILE A 264 3.15 5.16 -25.08
C ILE A 264 3.78 4.07 -25.95
N TYR A 265 3.28 3.86 -27.17
CA TYR A 265 3.84 2.85 -28.08
C TYR A 265 5.23 3.22 -28.54
N LEU A 266 5.49 4.51 -28.77
CA LEU A 266 6.81 4.99 -29.18
C LEU A 266 7.81 4.89 -28.03
N ASN A 267 7.44 5.30 -26.82
CA ASN A 267 8.30 5.13 -25.65
C ASN A 267 8.65 3.66 -25.39
N LYS A 268 7.69 2.75 -25.60
CA LYS A 268 7.92 1.31 -25.47
C LYS A 268 8.77 0.73 -26.61
N SER A 269 8.77 1.36 -27.78
CA SER A 269 9.56 0.90 -28.93
C SER A 269 11.00 1.43 -28.92
N LEU A 270 11.32 2.48 -28.15
CA LEU A 270 12.61 3.16 -28.21
C LEU A 270 13.77 2.28 -27.71
N PRO A 271 14.80 2.03 -28.54
CA PRO A 271 16.03 1.35 -28.14
C PRO A 271 16.80 2.13 -27.08
N LEU A 272 16.65 3.46 -27.10
CA LEU A 272 17.22 4.38 -26.12
C LEU A 272 16.82 4.05 -24.70
N ARG A 273 15.65 3.45 -24.45
CA ARG A 273 15.28 3.01 -23.10
C ARG A 273 16.17 1.86 -22.62
N ILE A 274 16.41 0.87 -23.49
CA ILE A 274 17.26 -0.28 -23.19
C ILE A 274 18.72 0.16 -23.01
N ILE A 275 19.20 1.05 -23.88
CA ILE A 275 20.55 1.62 -23.79
C ILE A 275 20.67 2.51 -22.54
N TYR A 276 19.65 3.34 -22.26
CA TYR A 276 19.63 4.19 -21.08
C TYR A 276 19.63 3.36 -19.81
N GLU A 277 18.81 2.32 -19.69
CA GLU A 277 18.80 1.42 -18.52
C GLU A 277 20.18 0.79 -18.27
N GLU A 278 20.90 0.41 -19.33
CA GLU A 278 22.25 -0.15 -19.22
C GLU A 278 23.31 0.91 -18.84
N VAL A 279 23.29 2.07 -19.50
CA VAL A 279 24.24 3.17 -19.24
C VAL A 279 23.99 3.84 -17.88
N ALA A 280 22.72 3.92 -17.47
CA ALA A 280 22.29 4.53 -16.22
C ALA A 280 22.87 3.82 -14.99
N ARG A 281 23.25 2.54 -15.08
CA ARG A 281 23.91 1.81 -13.98
C ARG A 281 25.28 2.37 -13.63
N TYR A 282 25.95 3.05 -14.55
CA TYR A 282 27.29 3.59 -14.37
C TYR A 282 27.30 5.06 -13.92
N LEU A 283 26.16 5.75 -13.96
CA LEU A 283 26.06 7.17 -13.64
C LEU A 283 25.71 7.41 -12.15
N PRO A 284 26.54 8.14 -11.37
CA PRO A 284 26.29 8.38 -9.94
C PRO A 284 24.93 9.03 -9.64
N ARG A 285 24.51 9.98 -10.48
CA ARG A 285 23.21 10.66 -10.35
C ARG A 285 22.04 9.70 -10.56
N SER A 286 22.19 8.76 -11.49
CA SER A 286 21.19 7.74 -11.75
C SER A 286 21.06 6.78 -10.58
N LYS A 287 22.17 6.33 -9.99
CA LYS A 287 22.17 5.50 -8.77
C LYS A 287 21.42 6.17 -7.61
N ARG A 288 21.65 7.46 -7.36
CA ARG A 288 20.91 8.22 -6.34
C ARG A 288 19.42 8.32 -6.64
N ASN A 289 19.05 8.57 -7.90
CA ASN A 289 17.65 8.62 -8.31
C ASN A 289 16.98 7.26 -8.13
N PHE A 290 17.65 6.18 -8.52
CA PHE A 290 17.18 4.80 -8.35
C PHE A 290 16.91 4.47 -6.87
N ILE A 291 17.87 4.74 -5.98
CA ILE A 291 17.67 4.57 -4.53
C ILE A 291 16.52 5.44 -4.01
N SER A 292 16.40 6.69 -4.48
CA SER A 292 15.26 7.54 -4.11
C SER A 292 13.92 6.97 -4.59
N ASP A 293 13.88 6.29 -5.74
CA ASP A 293 12.67 5.69 -6.28
C ASP A 293 12.31 4.40 -5.52
N ILE A 294 13.30 3.59 -5.14
CA ILE A 294 13.12 2.43 -4.26
C ILE A 294 12.59 2.88 -2.89
N ASN A 295 13.18 3.90 -2.26
CA ASN A 295 12.67 4.44 -0.99
C ASN A 295 11.19 4.85 -1.05
N LYS A 296 10.75 5.38 -2.20
CA LYS A 296 9.35 5.80 -2.43
C LYS A 296 8.41 4.68 -2.80
N ASN A 297 8.91 3.49 -3.12
CA ASN A 297 8.11 2.38 -3.64
C ASN A 297 8.51 1.04 -3.04
N LEU A 298 9.18 1.00 -1.88
CA LEU A 298 9.82 -0.19 -1.33
C LEU A 298 8.90 -1.43 -1.34
N ALA A 299 7.68 -1.34 -0.80
CA ALA A 299 6.69 -2.44 -0.78
C ALA A 299 6.16 -2.90 -2.15
N ASN A 300 6.47 -2.17 -3.21
CA ASN A 300 6.02 -2.42 -4.59
C ASN A 300 7.21 -2.57 -5.55
N ALA A 301 8.45 -2.55 -5.04
CA ALA A 301 9.64 -2.75 -5.86
C ALA A 301 9.68 -4.21 -6.32
N LYS A 302 10.32 -4.47 -7.46
CA LYS A 302 10.62 -5.85 -7.84
C LYS A 302 11.72 -6.41 -6.96
N ASP A 303 11.74 -7.72 -6.80
CA ASP A 303 12.82 -8.40 -6.09
C ASP A 303 14.18 -8.07 -6.72
N GLU A 304 14.31 -8.12 -8.05
CA GLU A 304 15.56 -7.78 -8.75
C GLU A 304 16.02 -6.32 -8.57
N GLU A 305 15.06 -5.39 -8.55
CA GLU A 305 15.34 -3.98 -8.34
C GLU A 305 15.79 -3.75 -6.89
N LEU A 306 15.12 -4.41 -5.94
CA LEU A 306 15.44 -4.33 -4.52
C LEU A 306 16.79 -4.98 -4.21
N ILE A 307 17.11 -6.14 -4.80
CA ILE A 307 18.44 -6.78 -4.72
C ILE A 307 19.50 -5.82 -5.24
N THR A 308 19.28 -5.21 -6.40
CA THR A 308 20.22 -4.22 -6.97
C THR A 308 20.42 -3.03 -6.02
N ALA A 309 19.35 -2.56 -5.38
CA ALA A 309 19.41 -1.48 -4.41
C ALA A 309 20.16 -1.87 -3.13
N ILE A 310 19.92 -3.06 -2.59
CA ILE A 310 20.63 -3.63 -1.43
C ILE A 310 22.13 -3.69 -1.73
N ILE A 311 22.52 -4.25 -2.88
CA ILE A 311 23.94 -4.35 -3.28
C ILE A 311 24.58 -2.96 -3.41
N GLN A 312 23.86 -2.00 -3.99
CA GLN A 312 24.36 -0.63 -4.12
C GLN A 312 24.56 0.03 -2.75
N VAL A 313 23.57 -0.07 -1.85
CA VAL A 313 23.66 0.50 -0.49
C VAL A 313 24.75 -0.22 0.32
N ALA A 314 24.82 -1.55 0.26
CA ALA A 314 25.86 -2.37 0.89
C ALA A 314 27.28 -1.93 0.47
N THR A 315 27.48 -1.69 -0.83
CA THR A 315 28.75 -1.18 -1.36
C THR A 315 29.05 0.21 -0.81
N ASP A 316 28.06 1.11 -0.76
CA ASP A 316 28.20 2.47 -0.23
C ASP A 316 28.45 2.48 1.30
N ARG A 317 28.01 1.44 2.02
CA ARG A 317 28.31 1.21 3.45
C ARG A 317 29.70 0.59 3.70
N GLY A 318 30.47 0.31 2.64
CA GLY A 318 31.83 -0.18 2.74
C GLY A 318 31.96 -1.71 2.87
N ILE A 319 30.93 -2.48 2.50
CA ILE A 319 31.04 -3.94 2.42
C ILE A 319 32.03 -4.32 1.30
N PRO A 320 33.02 -5.19 1.55
CA PRO A 320 34.04 -5.54 0.57
C PRO A 320 33.49 -6.19 -0.71
N PRO A 321 34.12 -5.99 -1.89
CA PRO A 321 33.66 -6.58 -3.15
C PRO A 321 33.50 -8.11 -3.14
N ASN A 322 34.37 -8.82 -2.42
CA ASN A 322 34.28 -10.28 -2.27
C ASN A 322 33.03 -10.68 -1.49
N SER A 323 32.72 -9.95 -0.41
CA SER A 323 31.48 -10.12 0.36
C SER A 323 30.25 -9.79 -0.48
N ILE A 324 30.28 -8.70 -1.25
CA ILE A 324 29.22 -8.35 -2.21
C ILE A 324 28.95 -9.50 -3.21
N ARG A 325 30.01 -10.16 -3.71
CA ARG A 325 29.85 -11.34 -4.59
C ARG A 325 29.15 -12.49 -3.87
N LYS A 326 29.55 -12.81 -2.64
CA LYS A 326 28.89 -13.83 -1.83
C LYS A 326 27.43 -13.48 -1.51
N ILE A 327 27.12 -12.22 -1.21
CA ILE A 327 25.75 -11.75 -0.97
C ILE A 327 24.88 -11.98 -2.22
N LYS A 328 25.38 -11.70 -3.43
CA LYS A 328 24.65 -12.00 -4.68
C LYS A 328 24.36 -13.48 -4.86
N THR A 329 25.34 -14.34 -4.56
CA THR A 329 25.19 -15.80 -4.59
C THR A 329 24.13 -16.26 -3.58
N LEU A 330 24.24 -15.80 -2.32
CA LEU A 330 23.28 -16.13 -1.26
C LEU A 330 21.86 -15.69 -1.63
N THR A 331 21.71 -14.47 -2.15
CA THR A 331 20.42 -13.92 -2.58
C THR A 331 19.81 -14.75 -3.72
N SER A 332 20.64 -15.21 -4.66
CA SER A 332 20.19 -16.05 -5.78
C SER A 332 19.75 -17.44 -5.31
N PHE A 333 20.46 -18.03 -4.35
CA PHE A 333 20.06 -19.26 -3.68
C PHE A 333 18.73 -19.08 -2.94
N LEU A 334 18.60 -18.04 -2.11
CA LEU A 334 17.38 -17.78 -1.34
C LEU A 334 16.18 -17.57 -2.27
N ARG A 335 16.33 -16.79 -3.34
CA ARG A 335 15.28 -16.63 -4.35
C ARG A 335 14.76 -17.98 -4.85
N ASN A 336 15.66 -18.89 -5.22
CA ASN A 336 15.28 -20.22 -5.69
C ASN A 336 14.61 -21.03 -4.57
N ALA A 337 15.12 -20.95 -3.33
CA ALA A 337 14.55 -21.65 -2.19
C ALA A 337 13.11 -21.19 -1.87
N TYR A 338 12.83 -19.88 -1.92
CA TYR A 338 11.49 -19.34 -1.75
C TYR A 338 10.59 -19.63 -2.96
N ASP A 339 11.11 -19.55 -4.19
CA ASP A 339 10.38 -19.91 -5.42
C ASP A 339 9.91 -21.37 -5.40
N ASN A 340 10.75 -22.30 -4.93
CA ASN A 340 10.43 -23.72 -4.77
C ASN A 340 9.29 -23.96 -3.75
N GLN A 341 9.08 -23.01 -2.84
CA GLN A 341 7.99 -23.03 -1.88
C GLN A 341 6.73 -22.30 -2.37
N GLY A 342 6.77 -21.56 -3.48
CA GLY A 342 5.65 -20.66 -3.84
C GLY A 342 5.63 -19.36 -3.05
N LEU A 343 6.74 -18.99 -2.43
CA LEU A 343 6.93 -17.79 -1.61
C LEU A 343 7.88 -16.77 -2.26
N GLY A 344 8.09 -16.88 -3.58
CA GLY A 344 8.85 -15.93 -4.36
C GLY A 344 8.05 -14.68 -4.76
N GLU A 345 8.53 -13.99 -5.80
CA GLU A 345 7.97 -12.73 -6.29
C GLU A 345 6.45 -12.82 -6.55
N GLY A 346 5.69 -11.90 -5.96
CA GLY A 346 4.23 -11.82 -6.13
C GLY A 346 3.41 -12.73 -5.21
N SER A 347 4.03 -13.42 -4.24
CA SER A 347 3.31 -14.12 -3.18
C SER A 347 2.41 -13.17 -2.37
N THR A 348 1.27 -13.69 -1.91
CA THR A 348 0.30 -12.97 -1.05
C THR A 348 0.49 -13.24 0.45
N GLU A 349 1.30 -14.25 0.79
CA GLU A 349 1.69 -14.56 2.17
C GLU A 349 2.70 -13.52 2.68
N TYR A 350 2.72 -13.27 4.00
CA TYR A 350 3.50 -12.18 4.57
C TYR A 350 5.00 -12.49 4.57
N HIS A 351 5.39 -13.62 5.19
CA HIS A 351 6.80 -14.02 5.24
C HIS A 351 7.18 -14.71 3.93
N ASN A 352 7.51 -13.88 2.94
CA ASN A 352 7.94 -14.27 1.60
C ASN A 352 9.33 -13.67 1.30
N PHE A 353 9.93 -14.02 0.16
CA PHE A 353 11.27 -13.52 -0.19
C PHE A 353 11.35 -11.98 -0.27
N HIS A 354 10.28 -11.34 -0.74
CA HIS A 354 10.20 -9.88 -0.82
C HIS A 354 10.31 -9.24 0.57
N HIS A 355 9.63 -9.78 1.58
CA HIS A 355 9.76 -9.32 2.97
C HIS A 355 11.21 -9.40 3.45
N SER A 356 11.90 -10.52 3.25
CA SER A 356 13.32 -10.66 3.63
C SER A 356 14.23 -9.63 2.94
N LEU A 357 13.95 -9.30 1.67
CA LEU A 357 14.66 -8.23 0.95
C LEU A 357 14.31 -6.84 1.51
N GLU A 358 13.07 -6.57 1.87
CA GLU A 358 12.65 -5.31 2.47
C GLU A 358 13.32 -5.09 3.83
N VAL A 359 13.37 -6.12 4.69
CA VAL A 359 14.09 -6.08 5.98
C VAL A 359 15.57 -5.83 5.75
N SER A 360 16.19 -6.57 4.82
CA SER A 360 17.60 -6.40 4.43
C SER A 360 17.92 -4.99 3.95
N TYR A 361 17.02 -4.38 3.16
CA TYR A 361 17.16 -3.01 2.72
C TYR A 361 16.96 -2.02 3.88
N MET A 362 15.92 -2.21 4.68
CA MET A 362 15.57 -1.31 5.79
C MET A 362 16.67 -1.28 6.85
N VAL A 363 17.29 -2.42 7.18
CA VAL A 363 18.36 -2.48 8.19
C VAL A 363 19.58 -1.65 7.78
N LEU A 364 19.93 -1.65 6.48
CA LEU A 364 21.03 -0.83 5.95
C LEU A 364 20.69 0.67 5.93
N GLN A 365 19.41 1.03 5.88
CA GLN A 365 18.94 2.42 5.98
C GLN A 365 18.85 2.88 7.44
N MET A 366 18.43 1.99 8.33
CA MET A 366 18.27 2.22 9.75
C MET A 366 19.59 2.37 10.49
N LEU A 367 20.59 1.53 10.20
CA LEU A 367 21.87 1.52 10.92
C LEU A 367 22.76 2.73 10.52
N PRO A 368 22.86 3.79 11.35
CA PRO A 368 23.78 4.90 11.09
C PRO A 368 25.24 4.45 11.26
N ARG A 369 26.18 5.25 10.74
CA ARG A 369 27.61 4.96 10.87
C ARG A 369 28.10 5.06 12.32
N ASP A 370 27.61 6.08 13.04
CA ASP A 370 27.99 6.35 14.42
C ASP A 370 26.71 6.47 15.26
N PHE A 371 26.55 5.65 16.30
CA PHE A 371 25.35 5.69 17.15
C PHE A 371 25.59 5.06 18.52
N ARG A 372 25.04 5.71 19.55
CA ARG A 372 25.20 5.34 20.97
C ARG A 372 26.64 5.04 21.38
N GLY A 373 27.61 5.79 20.83
CA GLY A 373 29.03 5.64 21.15
C GLY A 373 29.77 4.57 20.33
N PHE A 374 29.07 3.79 19.50
CA PHE A 374 29.68 2.82 18.60
C PHE A 374 29.88 3.38 17.19
N VAL A 375 30.99 2.97 16.57
CA VAL A 375 31.27 3.16 15.14
C VAL A 375 31.04 1.83 14.42
N PHE A 376 30.15 1.83 13.44
CA PHE A 376 29.83 0.68 12.60
C PHE A 376 30.66 0.71 11.31
N THR A 377 31.23 -0.45 11.00
CA THR A 377 32.15 -0.69 9.88
C THR A 377 31.50 -1.58 8.83
N GLY A 378 32.16 -1.75 7.67
CA GLY A 378 31.68 -2.67 6.62
C GLY A 378 31.39 -4.08 7.13
N ASN A 379 32.15 -4.59 8.10
CA ASN A 379 31.91 -5.90 8.70
C ASN A 379 30.60 -5.94 9.51
N ASP A 380 30.28 -4.87 10.25
CA ASP A 380 29.02 -4.80 11.01
C ASP A 380 27.80 -4.75 10.08
N TYR A 381 27.91 -3.98 8.98
CA TYR A 381 26.90 -3.94 7.93
C TYR A 381 26.75 -5.28 7.20
N GLU A 382 27.85 -6.01 6.99
CA GLU A 382 27.82 -7.35 6.41
C GLU A 382 27.12 -8.36 7.32
N LEU A 383 27.44 -8.38 8.61
CA LEU A 383 26.82 -9.26 9.60
C LEU A 383 25.31 -9.06 9.65
N ILE A 384 24.85 -7.82 9.86
CA ILE A 384 23.42 -7.54 9.98
C ILE A 384 22.66 -7.78 8.67
N LEU A 385 23.29 -7.56 7.51
CA LEU A 385 22.68 -7.84 6.21
C LEU A 385 22.52 -9.35 5.97
N VAL A 386 23.53 -10.15 6.30
CA VAL A 386 23.44 -11.61 6.18
C VAL A 386 22.39 -12.17 7.15
N SER A 387 22.31 -11.64 8.37
CA SER A 387 21.23 -11.98 9.31
C SER A 387 19.85 -11.60 8.75
N ALA A 388 19.69 -10.40 8.20
CA ALA A 388 18.43 -9.95 7.61
C ALA A 388 17.98 -10.80 6.41
N LEU A 389 18.92 -11.28 5.58
CA LEU A 389 18.59 -12.19 4.47
C LEU A 389 18.15 -13.58 4.96
N LEU A 390 18.61 -14.02 6.13
CA LEU A 390 18.40 -15.37 6.64
C LEU A 390 17.35 -15.49 7.76
N HIS A 391 16.88 -14.39 8.35
CA HIS A 391 16.03 -14.43 9.56
C HIS A 391 14.74 -15.26 9.41
N ASP A 392 14.14 -15.24 8.21
CA ASP A 392 12.94 -15.99 7.85
C ASP A 392 13.21 -17.23 7.00
N TYR A 393 14.49 -17.63 6.85
CA TYR A 393 14.83 -18.78 6.01
C TYR A 393 14.35 -20.10 6.66
N ASP A 394 13.16 -20.52 6.24
CA ASP A 394 12.54 -21.77 6.66
C ASP A 394 12.06 -22.55 5.42
N PRO A 395 12.85 -23.52 4.90
CA PRO A 395 12.48 -24.32 3.73
C PRO A 395 11.26 -25.21 3.94
N VAL A 396 10.78 -25.35 5.19
CA VAL A 396 9.61 -26.17 5.54
C VAL A 396 8.42 -25.34 6.04
N GLN A 397 8.49 -24.01 5.95
CA GLN A 397 7.43 -23.06 6.34
C GLN A 397 6.07 -23.47 5.77
N SER A 398 6.06 -23.90 4.51
CA SER A 398 4.84 -24.29 3.79
C SER A 398 4.20 -25.58 4.31
N THR A 399 4.96 -26.44 4.99
CA THR A 399 4.54 -27.80 5.35
C THR A 399 4.24 -27.97 6.83
N PHE A 400 4.70 -27.02 7.66
CA PHE A 400 4.56 -27.13 9.10
C PHE A 400 3.28 -26.47 9.58
N VAL A 401 2.26 -27.29 9.82
CA VAL A 401 1.05 -26.92 10.55
C VAL A 401 1.33 -27.08 12.05
N ALA A 402 1.63 -25.98 12.76
CA ALA A 402 1.60 -26.04 14.21
C ALA A 402 0.14 -26.04 14.68
N THR A 403 -0.30 -27.03 15.44
CA THR A 403 -1.61 -27.00 16.11
C THR A 403 -1.59 -25.99 17.25
N ALA A 404 -1.99 -24.75 16.99
CA ALA A 404 -2.52 -23.85 18.00
C ALA A 404 -3.96 -24.25 18.36
N VAL A 405 -4.54 -23.64 19.37
CA VAL A 405 -5.95 -23.85 19.74
C VAL A 405 -6.61 -22.47 19.69
N ASN A 406 -7.66 -22.31 18.89
CA ASN A 406 -8.41 -21.05 18.87
C ASN A 406 -9.22 -20.86 20.17
N ASP A 407 -9.82 -19.69 20.35
CA ASP A 407 -10.64 -19.35 21.53
C ASP A 407 -11.77 -20.35 21.83
N ASN A 408 -12.17 -21.14 20.83
CA ASN A 408 -13.21 -22.17 20.95
C ASN A 408 -12.66 -23.58 21.25
N GLY A 409 -11.37 -23.73 21.56
CA GLY A 409 -10.78 -25.03 21.85
C GLY A 409 -10.50 -25.89 20.61
N THR A 410 -10.62 -25.33 19.41
CA THR A 410 -10.42 -26.07 18.15
C THR A 410 -8.96 -25.97 17.72
N PRO A 411 -8.30 -27.09 17.37
CA PRO A 411 -6.94 -27.05 16.90
C PRO A 411 -6.86 -26.35 15.54
N VAL A 412 -5.94 -25.40 15.41
CA VAL A 412 -5.73 -24.59 14.21
C VAL A 412 -4.27 -24.60 13.81
N SER A 413 -4.03 -24.66 12.50
CA SER A 413 -2.72 -24.52 11.89
C SER A 413 -2.19 -23.07 11.93
N VAL A 414 -1.13 -22.81 12.68
CA VAL A 414 -0.31 -21.60 12.50
C VAL A 414 0.68 -21.86 11.37
N ILE A 415 0.77 -20.93 10.43
CA ILE A 415 1.66 -20.95 9.25
C ILE A 415 2.72 -19.85 9.46
N GLY A 416 3.90 -20.00 8.86
CA GLY A 416 4.96 -18.99 8.93
C GLY A 416 6.26 -19.48 9.57
N PRO A 417 7.38 -18.78 9.33
CA PRO A 417 8.70 -19.18 9.82
C PRO A 417 8.73 -19.17 11.34
N LYS A 418 9.57 -20.03 11.93
CA LYS A 418 9.89 -19.98 13.36
C LYS A 418 11.39 -19.88 13.50
N VAL A 419 11.85 -18.96 14.34
CA VAL A 419 13.28 -18.74 14.60
C VAL A 419 14.01 -20.03 14.98
N SER A 420 13.41 -20.88 15.81
CA SER A 420 14.01 -22.18 16.16
C SER A 420 14.20 -23.11 14.96
N ARG A 421 13.28 -23.10 13.99
CA ARG A 421 13.39 -23.87 12.75
C ARG A 421 14.39 -23.25 11.79
N THR A 422 14.37 -21.92 11.63
CA THR A 422 15.39 -21.17 10.88
C THR A 422 16.79 -21.55 11.37
N ILE A 423 17.02 -21.48 12.68
CA ILE A 423 18.31 -21.82 13.30
C ILE A 423 18.66 -23.30 13.10
N SER A 424 17.69 -24.21 13.23
CA SER A 424 17.91 -25.64 12.98
C SER A 424 18.34 -25.90 11.53
N GLU A 425 17.66 -25.29 10.56
CA GLU A 425 18.00 -25.45 9.14
C GLU A 425 19.32 -24.75 8.79
N LEU A 426 19.64 -23.61 9.38
CA LEU A 426 20.96 -22.98 9.24
C LEU A 426 22.07 -23.87 9.80
N LYS A 427 21.88 -24.53 10.93
CA LYS A 427 22.87 -25.47 11.51
C LYS A 427 23.03 -26.74 10.68
N LYS A 428 21.95 -27.23 10.08
CA LYS A 428 21.95 -28.41 9.22
C LYS A 428 22.61 -28.13 7.87
N THR A 429 22.23 -27.05 7.22
CA THR A 429 22.79 -26.64 5.92
C THR A 429 24.18 -26.06 6.07
N ARG A 430 24.44 -25.33 7.16
CA ARG A 430 25.69 -24.61 7.45
C ARG A 430 25.96 -23.42 6.52
N ILE A 431 24.90 -22.80 5.99
CA ILE A 431 24.99 -21.68 5.02
C ILE A 431 25.76 -20.49 5.61
N HIS A 432 25.41 -20.06 6.82
CA HIS A 432 26.03 -18.92 7.50
C HIS A 432 27.50 -19.20 7.86
N GLU A 433 27.87 -20.46 8.12
CA GLU A 433 29.27 -20.84 8.32
C GLU A 433 30.05 -20.84 6.99
N ALA A 434 29.47 -21.44 5.95
CA ALA A 434 30.05 -21.49 4.60
C ALA A 434 30.31 -20.07 4.07
N TYR A 435 29.39 -19.13 4.33
CA TYR A 435 29.52 -17.75 3.91
C TYR A 435 30.80 -17.09 4.45
N PHE A 436 31.21 -17.34 5.69
CA PHE A 436 32.39 -16.70 6.29
C PHE A 436 33.70 -17.50 6.07
N ILE A 437 33.62 -18.81 5.82
CA ILE A 437 34.81 -19.66 5.59
C ILE A 437 35.23 -19.70 4.13
N LEU A 438 34.28 -19.79 3.20
CA LEU A 438 34.56 -20.03 1.79
C LEU A 438 34.89 -18.73 1.08
N ASN A 439 35.83 -18.80 0.12
CA ASN A 439 36.03 -17.70 -0.81
C ASN A 439 34.83 -17.60 -1.79
N PRO A 440 34.66 -16.49 -2.54
CA PRO A 440 33.47 -16.31 -3.37
C PRO A 440 33.23 -17.41 -4.41
N SER A 441 34.29 -17.97 -5.01
CA SER A 441 34.15 -19.05 -5.99
C SER A 441 33.76 -20.38 -5.34
N GLU A 442 34.33 -20.69 -4.18
CA GLU A 442 33.96 -21.87 -3.39
C GLU A 442 32.52 -21.77 -2.88
N PHE A 443 32.09 -20.57 -2.48
CA PHE A 443 30.72 -20.33 -2.01
C PHE A 443 29.69 -20.44 -3.13
N GLU A 444 30.03 -20.08 -4.37
CA GLU A 444 29.20 -20.39 -5.55
C GLU A 444 29.06 -21.90 -5.74
N GLU A 445 30.16 -22.63 -5.69
CA GLU A 445 30.16 -24.09 -5.84
C GLU A 445 29.36 -24.81 -4.76
N TYR A 446 29.39 -24.29 -3.53
CA TYR A 446 28.64 -24.81 -2.39
C TYR A 446 27.12 -24.90 -2.62
N PHE A 447 26.57 -24.11 -3.57
CA PHE A 447 25.15 -24.15 -3.93
C PHE A 447 24.85 -24.82 -5.28
N ARG A 448 25.88 -25.20 -6.06
CA ARG A 448 25.68 -25.75 -7.41
C ARG A 448 25.12 -27.16 -7.37
N ASP A 449 24.04 -27.38 -8.11
CA ASP A 449 23.54 -28.74 -8.37
C ASP A 449 24.36 -29.41 -9.49
N HIS A 450 25.16 -30.41 -9.11
CA HIS A 450 26.00 -31.18 -10.04
C HIS A 450 25.27 -32.32 -10.76
N ALA A 451 24.01 -32.62 -10.40
CA ALA A 451 23.27 -33.74 -10.96
C ALA A 451 22.68 -33.47 -12.36
N HIS A 452 22.54 -32.20 -12.76
CA HIS A 452 21.83 -31.80 -13.99
C HIS A 452 22.68 -30.94 -14.95
N SER A 453 23.68 -31.55 -15.60
CA SER A 453 24.69 -30.83 -16.41
C SER A 453 24.30 -30.43 -17.84
N LEU A 454 23.04 -30.57 -18.30
CA LEU A 454 22.71 -30.34 -19.74
C LEU A 454 21.44 -29.54 -20.04
N LYS A 455 20.69 -29.08 -19.04
CA LYS A 455 19.59 -28.11 -19.24
C LYS A 455 19.69 -27.00 -18.19
N MET A 456 19.90 -25.77 -18.66
CA MET A 456 19.79 -24.55 -17.85
C MET A 456 18.48 -24.54 -17.05
N GLN A 457 18.58 -24.60 -15.71
CA GLN A 457 17.78 -23.89 -14.69
C GLN A 457 17.80 -24.64 -13.35
N ALA A 458 18.91 -24.51 -12.61
CA ALA A 458 18.96 -24.58 -11.13
C ALA A 458 20.43 -24.40 -10.69
N GLU A 459 21.08 -23.30 -11.05
CA GLU A 459 22.53 -23.15 -10.74
C GLU A 459 22.80 -22.99 -9.22
N PHE A 460 21.78 -22.69 -8.40
CA PHE A 460 21.90 -22.50 -6.94
C PHE A 460 20.66 -23.00 -6.19
N SER A 461 20.44 -24.31 -6.11
CA SER A 461 19.22 -24.91 -5.52
C SER A 461 19.48 -25.88 -4.37
N THR A 462 20.74 -26.29 -4.17
CA THR A 462 21.15 -27.26 -3.15
C THR A 462 22.15 -26.64 -2.19
N THR A 463 22.48 -27.33 -1.09
CA THR A 463 23.55 -26.93 -0.17
C THR A 463 24.47 -28.11 0.06
N HIS A 464 25.78 -27.88 0.07
CA HIS A 464 26.81 -28.92 0.19
C HIS A 464 27.64 -28.77 1.49
N PRO A 465 27.07 -29.00 2.69
CA PRO A 465 27.77 -28.87 3.99
C PRO A 465 29.06 -29.70 4.10
N GLU A 466 29.21 -30.75 3.30
CA GLU A 466 30.42 -31.57 3.19
C GLU A 466 31.66 -30.78 2.78
N TYR A 467 31.52 -29.66 2.05
CA TYR A 467 32.65 -28.78 1.69
C TYR A 467 33.39 -28.24 2.91
N LEU A 468 32.71 -28.14 4.05
CA LEU A 468 33.26 -27.62 5.31
C LEU A 468 33.92 -28.72 6.17
N GLN A 469 33.72 -30.00 5.87
CA GLN A 469 34.26 -31.13 6.65
C GLN A 469 35.73 -31.44 6.32
N SER A 470 36.22 -31.00 5.17
CA SER A 470 37.58 -31.29 4.68
C SER A 470 38.69 -30.39 5.27
N ARG A 471 38.32 -29.36 6.04
CA ARG A 471 39.24 -28.40 6.65
C ARG A 471 39.35 -28.65 8.15
N ALA A 472 40.48 -28.29 8.78
CA ALA A 472 40.59 -28.23 10.25
C ALA A 472 39.56 -27.22 10.75
N TYR A 473 38.39 -27.72 11.14
CA TYR A 473 37.18 -26.93 11.27
C TYR A 473 37.13 -26.25 12.64
N GLU A 474 37.27 -24.93 12.64
CA GLU A 474 36.85 -24.08 13.74
C GLU A 474 35.63 -23.27 13.28
N ARG A 475 34.57 -23.28 14.08
CA ARG A 475 33.32 -22.61 13.75
C ARG A 475 33.55 -21.08 13.68
N PRO A 476 33.18 -20.40 12.59
CA PRO A 476 33.45 -18.98 12.44
C PRO A 476 32.61 -18.19 13.45
N LYS A 477 33.25 -17.29 14.19
CA LYS A 477 32.59 -16.52 15.26
C LYS A 477 31.46 -15.65 14.73
N GLU A 478 31.61 -15.16 13.51
CA GLU A 478 30.58 -14.43 12.76
C GLU A 478 29.30 -15.25 12.64
N SER A 479 29.37 -16.58 12.46
CA SER A 479 28.16 -17.41 12.39
C SER A 479 27.39 -17.44 13.71
N LEU A 480 28.07 -17.34 14.86
CA LEU A 480 27.43 -17.20 16.18
C LEU A 480 26.74 -15.84 16.33
N VAL A 481 27.34 -14.77 15.78
CA VAL A 481 26.71 -13.45 15.72
C VAL A 481 25.44 -13.51 14.87
N ILE A 482 25.47 -14.16 13.71
CA ILE A 482 24.28 -14.34 12.85
C ILE A 482 23.16 -15.06 13.63
N GLU A 483 23.49 -16.15 14.32
CA GLU A 483 22.52 -16.89 15.15
C GLU A 483 21.96 -16.03 16.28
N ALA A 484 22.79 -15.23 16.96
CA ALA A 484 22.34 -14.34 18.03
C ALA A 484 21.36 -13.29 17.50
N LEU A 485 21.68 -12.66 16.37
CA LEU A 485 20.80 -11.67 15.75
C LEU A 485 19.45 -12.27 15.34
N ILE A 486 19.43 -13.48 14.76
CA ILE A 486 18.19 -14.16 14.35
C ILE A 486 17.38 -14.62 15.57
N TRP A 487 18.02 -15.09 16.66
CA TRP A 487 17.30 -15.42 17.89
C TRP A 487 16.53 -14.24 18.49
N HIS A 488 16.99 -13.02 18.22
CA HIS A 488 16.37 -11.80 18.72
C HIS A 488 15.13 -11.38 17.91
N THR A 489 14.88 -11.94 16.72
CA THR A 489 13.71 -11.61 15.90
C THR A 489 12.47 -12.43 16.26
N ASP A 490 12.55 -13.38 17.21
CA ASP A 490 11.41 -14.24 17.58
C ASP A 490 10.32 -13.44 18.29
N PHE A 491 9.18 -13.19 17.63
CA PHE A 491 8.12 -12.35 18.17
C PHE A 491 7.11 -13.13 19.03
N PRO A 492 6.66 -12.58 20.18
CA PRO A 492 7.16 -11.39 20.87
C PRO A 492 8.37 -11.71 21.75
N TYR A 493 9.55 -11.19 21.39
CA TYR A 493 10.84 -11.56 22.01
C TYR A 493 10.87 -11.32 23.52
N SER A 494 10.27 -10.20 23.97
CA SER A 494 10.21 -9.81 25.37
C SER A 494 9.44 -10.81 26.25
N ALA A 495 8.47 -11.53 25.68
CA ALA A 495 7.64 -12.49 26.41
C ALA A 495 8.25 -13.90 26.44
N LEU A 496 8.97 -14.29 25.39
CA LEU A 496 9.48 -15.65 25.23
C LEU A 496 10.75 -15.89 26.07
N LYS A 497 10.77 -16.97 26.86
CA LYS A 497 11.92 -17.30 27.74
C LYS A 497 13.09 -17.93 26.97
N GLU A 498 12.78 -18.85 26.06
CA GLU A 498 13.78 -19.61 25.32
C GLU A 498 14.65 -18.71 24.43
N PRO A 499 14.10 -17.84 23.56
CA PRO A 499 14.92 -16.93 22.74
C PRO A 499 15.82 -16.02 23.57
N ARG A 500 15.31 -15.44 24.66
CA ARG A 500 16.08 -14.58 25.57
C ARG A 500 17.24 -15.30 26.24
N ASN A 501 17.01 -16.53 26.71
CA ASN A 501 18.05 -17.34 27.34
C ASN A 501 19.14 -17.73 26.32
N THR A 502 18.74 -18.14 25.13
CA THR A 502 19.66 -18.52 24.06
C THR A 502 20.47 -17.32 23.57
N PHE A 503 19.84 -16.18 23.35
CA PHE A 503 20.52 -14.92 23.00
C PHE A 503 21.53 -14.51 24.08
N SER A 504 21.13 -14.56 25.35
CA SER A 504 22.03 -14.23 26.48
C SER A 504 23.21 -15.19 26.59
N SER A 505 23.02 -16.48 26.27
CA SER A 505 24.09 -17.47 26.21
C SER A 505 25.08 -17.16 25.09
N LEU A 506 24.57 -16.93 23.87
CA LEU A 506 25.40 -16.60 22.71
C LEU A 506 26.19 -15.30 22.93
N LEU A 507 25.59 -14.28 23.55
CA LEU A 507 26.30 -13.05 23.91
C LEU A 507 27.43 -13.29 24.92
N LYS A 508 27.24 -14.19 25.89
CA LYS A 508 28.32 -14.56 26.83
C LYS A 508 29.47 -15.26 26.11
N ASP A 509 29.15 -16.20 25.23
CA ASP A 509 30.15 -16.93 24.45
C ASP A 509 30.95 -15.97 23.55
N LEU A 510 30.25 -15.06 22.86
CA LEU A 510 30.87 -14.03 22.01
C LEU A 510 31.72 -13.04 22.82
N SER A 511 31.27 -12.65 24.02
CA SER A 511 32.01 -11.76 24.91
C SER A 511 33.29 -12.40 25.46
N ALA A 512 33.24 -13.68 25.82
CA ALA A 512 34.43 -14.44 26.22
C ALA A 512 35.49 -14.50 25.11
N GLU A 513 35.04 -14.42 23.85
CA GLU A 513 35.88 -14.42 22.65
C GLU A 513 36.31 -13.01 22.19
N GLY A 514 36.00 -11.96 22.97
CA GLY A 514 36.45 -10.59 22.74
C GLY A 514 35.50 -9.70 21.92
N TYR A 515 34.28 -10.15 21.61
CA TYR A 515 33.27 -9.28 20.99
C TYR A 515 32.63 -8.35 22.01
N ASP A 516 32.24 -7.16 21.53
CA ASP A 516 31.47 -6.20 22.31
C ASP A 516 29.99 -6.62 22.35
N SER A 517 29.54 -7.10 23.51
CA SER A 517 28.18 -7.59 23.70
C SER A 517 27.12 -6.50 23.60
N GLU A 518 27.43 -5.25 23.96
CA GLU A 518 26.52 -4.10 23.82
C GLU A 518 26.35 -3.74 22.34
N LYS A 519 27.44 -3.77 21.56
CA LYS A 519 27.39 -3.53 20.12
C LYS A 519 26.58 -4.61 19.39
N ILE A 520 26.75 -5.89 19.73
CA ILE A 520 25.96 -6.98 19.15
C ILE A 520 24.48 -6.86 19.55
N SER A 521 24.20 -6.52 20.82
CA SER A 521 22.83 -6.30 21.28
C SER A 521 22.15 -5.19 20.49
N LEU A 522 22.87 -4.10 20.22
CA LEU A 522 22.36 -3.00 19.43
C LEU A 522 22.08 -3.39 17.96
N LEU A 523 22.93 -4.24 17.35
CA LEU A 523 22.66 -4.78 16.00
C LEU A 523 21.41 -5.67 15.99
N ALA A 524 21.24 -6.51 17.01
CA ALA A 524 20.08 -7.39 17.14
C ALA A 524 18.77 -6.60 17.30
N GLU A 525 18.78 -5.59 18.16
CA GLU A 525 17.63 -4.69 18.36
C GLU A 525 17.29 -3.90 17.08
N ILE A 526 18.29 -3.44 16.32
CA ILE A 526 18.05 -2.75 15.03
C ILE A 526 17.46 -3.70 13.99
N LEU A 527 17.91 -4.96 13.92
CA LEU A 527 17.33 -5.96 13.02
C LEU A 527 15.87 -6.23 13.39
N TRP A 528 15.58 -6.45 14.67
CA TRP A 528 14.21 -6.65 15.17
C TRP A 528 13.30 -5.45 14.86
N LEU A 529 13.78 -4.22 15.08
CA LEU A 529 13.05 -3.01 14.70
C LEU A 529 12.83 -2.91 13.19
N ALA A 530 13.81 -3.27 12.36
CA ALA A 530 13.66 -3.25 10.91
C ALA A 530 12.58 -4.25 10.46
N ASP A 531 12.61 -5.47 11.00
CA ASP A 531 11.63 -6.53 10.69
C ASP A 531 10.19 -6.12 11.05
N LEU A 532 9.97 -5.64 12.28
CA LEU A 532 8.63 -5.21 12.71
C LEU A 532 8.14 -3.97 11.98
N SER A 533 9.01 -2.99 11.75
CA SER A 533 8.59 -1.68 11.23
C SER A 533 8.49 -1.63 9.71
N VAL A 534 9.13 -2.54 8.97
CA VAL A 534 9.24 -2.39 7.51
C VAL A 534 7.87 -2.37 6.84
N THR A 535 6.93 -3.21 7.28
CA THR A 535 5.55 -3.25 6.76
C THR A 535 4.86 -1.90 6.84
N TYR A 536 5.11 -1.16 7.91
CA TYR A 536 4.56 0.17 8.17
C TYR A 536 5.33 1.22 7.37
N MET A 537 6.66 1.19 7.36
CA MET A 537 7.48 2.24 6.76
C MET A 537 7.61 2.13 5.24
N SER A 538 7.44 0.93 4.68
CA SER A 538 7.54 0.65 3.24
C SER A 538 6.23 0.85 2.48
N SER A 539 5.11 1.01 3.19
CA SER A 539 3.75 0.99 2.63
C SER A 539 2.99 2.31 2.82
N ASP A 540 1.95 2.52 2.01
CA ASP A 540 0.87 3.46 2.36
C ASP A 540 -0.11 2.81 3.34
N PRO A 541 -1.03 3.56 4.00
CA PRO A 541 -1.91 3.00 5.02
C PRO A 541 -2.77 1.82 4.58
N ILE A 542 -3.23 1.80 3.34
CA ILE A 542 -4.08 0.71 2.82
C ILE A 542 -3.21 -0.54 2.63
N ARG A 543 -2.03 -0.37 2.03
CA ARG A 543 -1.09 -1.47 1.80
C ARG A 543 -0.50 -2.02 3.11
N ALA A 544 -0.21 -1.17 4.09
CA ALA A 544 0.23 -1.59 5.41
C ALA A 544 -0.85 -2.45 6.09
N TRP A 545 -2.09 -1.98 6.07
CA TRP A 545 -3.22 -2.68 6.67
C TRP A 545 -3.53 -4.03 5.99
N ASP A 546 -3.40 -4.10 4.65
CA ASP A 546 -3.45 -5.35 3.88
C ASP A 546 -2.39 -6.36 4.34
N ARG A 547 -1.13 -5.93 4.41
CA ARG A 547 0.00 -6.78 4.86
C ARG A 547 -0.11 -7.23 6.31
N VAL A 548 -0.51 -6.33 7.22
CA VAL A 548 -0.76 -6.70 8.63
C VAL A 548 -1.88 -7.73 8.71
N THR A 549 -2.92 -7.61 7.89
CA THR A 549 -3.98 -8.61 7.86
C THR A 549 -3.47 -9.96 7.36
N SER A 550 -2.62 -9.98 6.33
CA SER A 550 -1.95 -11.21 5.88
C SER A 550 -1.07 -11.82 6.97
N LEU A 551 -0.36 -11.01 7.76
CA LEU A 551 0.43 -11.47 8.90
C LEU A 551 -0.47 -12.08 9.98
N TYR A 552 -1.57 -11.42 10.31
CA TYR A 552 -2.56 -11.94 11.27
C TYR A 552 -3.23 -13.23 10.76
N ASP A 553 -3.50 -13.34 9.46
CA ASP A 553 -3.99 -14.57 8.85
C ASP A 553 -2.99 -15.72 8.98
N GLU A 554 -1.74 -15.45 8.66
CA GLU A 554 -0.64 -16.40 8.74
C GLU A 554 -0.44 -16.91 10.18
N LEU A 555 -0.51 -16.00 11.15
CA LEU A 555 -0.35 -16.29 12.57
C LEU A 555 -1.65 -16.71 13.28
N TYR A 556 -2.77 -16.74 12.55
CA TYR A 556 -4.11 -17.02 13.08
C TYR A 556 -4.54 -16.11 14.25
N LEU A 557 -4.16 -14.84 14.19
CA LEU A 557 -4.56 -13.81 15.14
C LEU A 557 -5.91 -13.18 14.73
N PRO A 558 -6.70 -12.64 15.68
CA PRO A 558 -7.97 -11.99 15.35
C PRO A 558 -7.78 -10.77 14.44
N LYS A 559 -8.25 -10.80 13.19
CA LYS A 559 -8.15 -9.66 12.23
C LYS A 559 -8.71 -8.34 12.76
N LEU A 560 -9.64 -8.38 13.71
CA LEU A 560 -10.18 -7.16 14.34
C LEU A 560 -9.13 -6.39 15.14
N GLU A 561 -8.05 -7.05 15.56
CA GLU A 561 -6.94 -6.45 16.30
C GLU A 561 -5.88 -5.84 15.37
N ALA A 562 -5.87 -6.19 14.07
CA ALA A 562 -4.98 -5.66 13.03
C ALA A 562 -5.19 -4.16 12.66
N VAL A 563 -5.94 -3.42 13.48
CA VAL A 563 -6.21 -1.98 13.34
C VAL A 563 -6.24 -1.34 14.73
N SER A 564 -5.85 -0.06 14.85
CA SER A 564 -5.85 0.72 16.11
C SER A 564 -4.71 0.33 17.08
N ARG A 565 -4.75 0.91 18.29
CA ARG A 565 -3.89 0.62 19.45
C ARG A 565 -3.90 -0.85 19.93
N THR A 566 -4.65 -1.72 19.26
CA THR A 566 -4.73 -3.16 19.54
C THR A 566 -3.83 -3.98 18.62
N ASP A 567 -3.20 -3.36 17.62
CA ASP A 567 -2.21 -4.05 16.79
C ASP A 567 -0.98 -4.37 17.64
N ALA A 568 -0.71 -5.66 17.81
CA ALA A 568 0.31 -6.16 18.72
C ALA A 568 1.72 -5.84 18.23
N PHE A 569 1.95 -5.88 16.91
CA PHE A 569 3.25 -5.62 16.30
C PHE A 569 3.59 -4.13 16.36
N PHE A 570 2.66 -3.28 15.94
CA PHE A 570 2.78 -1.83 15.96
C PHE A 570 3.03 -1.32 17.37
N ALA A 571 2.26 -1.79 18.36
CA ALA A 571 2.42 -1.36 19.75
C ALA A 571 3.77 -1.76 20.36
N ASP A 572 4.37 -2.88 19.91
CA ASP A 572 5.61 -3.41 20.49
C ASP A 572 6.85 -2.55 20.15
N PHE A 573 6.91 -1.95 18.95
CA PHE A 573 8.06 -1.13 18.55
C PHE A 573 7.81 0.38 18.50
N ALA A 574 6.58 0.83 18.21
CA ALA A 574 6.31 2.21 17.83
C ALA A 574 6.74 3.24 18.89
N GLU A 575 6.58 2.91 20.17
CA GLU A 575 6.91 3.78 21.31
C GLU A 575 8.28 3.47 21.94
N THR A 576 9.06 2.56 21.35
CA THR A 576 10.38 2.24 21.89
C THR A 576 11.35 3.41 21.72
N LYS A 577 12.12 3.70 22.77
CA LYS A 577 13.08 4.81 22.77
C LYS A 577 14.11 4.69 21.64
N LEU A 578 14.60 3.47 21.38
CA LEU A 578 15.58 3.20 20.33
C LEU A 578 15.02 3.52 18.94
N PHE A 579 13.79 3.06 18.63
CA PHE A 579 13.16 3.35 17.35
C PHE A 579 12.98 4.85 17.12
N GLN A 580 12.53 5.57 18.15
CA GLN A 580 12.41 7.03 18.09
C GLN A 580 13.77 7.70 17.86
N GLU A 581 14.84 7.29 18.53
CA GLU A 581 16.18 7.82 18.29
C GLU A 581 16.65 7.60 16.84
N LEU A 582 16.42 6.40 16.28
CA LEU A 582 16.76 6.06 14.89
C LEU A 582 15.95 6.89 13.89
N LEU A 583 14.64 7.03 14.11
CA LEU A 583 13.74 7.80 13.27
C LEU A 583 14.15 9.29 13.22
N HIS A 584 14.63 9.85 14.34
CA HIS A 584 15.09 11.24 14.41
C HIS A 584 16.55 11.42 13.93
N SER A 585 17.26 10.33 13.59
CA SER A 585 18.60 10.42 13.03
C SER A 585 18.62 11.22 11.71
N LYS A 586 19.64 12.06 11.54
CA LYS A 586 19.86 12.84 10.32
C LYS A 586 20.13 11.97 9.10
N THR A 587 20.67 10.77 9.29
CA THR A 587 20.99 9.85 8.19
C THR A 587 19.81 9.00 7.75
N PHE A 588 18.73 8.97 8.53
CA PHE A 588 17.56 8.17 8.22
C PHE A 588 16.74 8.82 7.08
N PRO A 589 16.33 8.08 6.02
CA PRO A 589 15.68 8.69 4.86
C PRO A 589 14.34 9.38 5.18
N ASP A 590 14.18 10.63 4.74
CA ASP A 590 12.99 11.44 5.02
C ASP A 590 11.68 10.85 4.48
N VAL A 591 11.75 10.11 3.37
CA VAL A 591 10.58 9.43 2.78
C VAL A 591 9.97 8.44 3.77
N PHE A 592 10.80 7.69 4.49
CA PHE A 592 10.32 6.75 5.50
C PHE A 592 9.76 7.46 6.74
N LYS A 593 10.33 8.61 7.13
CA LYS A 593 9.77 9.45 8.21
C LYS A 593 8.38 9.98 7.85
N GLN A 594 8.22 10.46 6.62
CA GLN A 594 6.94 10.96 6.12
C GLN A 594 5.89 9.85 6.08
N ARG A 595 6.25 8.66 5.59
CA ARG A 595 5.37 7.49 5.60
C ARG A 595 5.02 7.05 7.00
N TRP A 596 6.01 6.95 7.88
CA TRP A 596 5.79 6.64 9.29
C TRP A 596 4.78 7.60 9.93
N ASN A 597 4.90 8.91 9.71
CA ASN A 597 3.94 9.88 10.26
C ASN A 597 2.50 9.61 9.80
N LEU A 598 2.29 9.26 8.52
CA LEU A 598 0.96 8.92 7.99
C LEU A 598 0.44 7.60 8.58
N ILE A 599 1.31 6.62 8.73
CA ILE A 599 0.98 5.29 9.24
C ILE A 599 0.71 5.32 10.73
N TYR A 600 1.52 6.04 11.49
CA TYR A 600 1.31 6.30 12.91
C TYR A 600 -0.03 7.01 13.13
N GLN A 601 -0.37 8.01 12.32
CA GLN A 601 -1.70 8.62 12.34
C GLN A 601 -2.81 7.60 12.02
N PHE A 602 -2.60 6.71 11.07
CA PHE A 602 -3.61 5.72 10.70
C PHE A 602 -3.81 4.63 11.77
N PHE A 603 -2.73 4.01 12.25
CA PHE A 603 -2.76 2.89 13.20
C PHE A 603 -2.86 3.34 14.66
N HIS A 604 -2.09 4.35 15.08
CA HIS A 604 -2.13 4.82 16.47
C HIS A 604 -3.32 5.76 16.72
N GLU A 605 -3.56 6.70 15.80
CA GLU A 605 -4.54 7.77 16.01
C GLU A 605 -5.89 7.51 15.38
N GLY A 606 -6.05 6.36 14.68
CA GLY A 606 -7.11 5.98 13.73
C GLY A 606 -8.57 6.27 14.07
N ASN A 607 -8.90 6.79 15.25
CA ASN A 607 -10.18 7.41 15.48
C ASN A 607 -10.31 8.72 14.66
N PRO A 608 -11.32 8.90 13.77
CA PRO A 608 -11.56 10.20 13.11
C PRO A 608 -11.75 11.35 14.12
N SER A 609 -12.09 11.03 15.37
CA SER A 609 -12.10 11.97 16.50
C SER A 609 -10.73 12.54 16.84
N THR A 610 -9.62 11.84 16.57
CA THR A 610 -8.26 12.37 16.77
C THR A 610 -7.92 13.44 15.73
N GLN A 611 -8.27 13.20 14.46
CA GLN A 611 -8.14 14.21 13.41
C GLN A 611 -9.05 15.42 13.68
N LEU A 612 -10.27 15.16 14.17
CA LEU A 612 -11.19 16.20 14.62
C LEU A 612 -10.61 17.00 15.80
N ASN A 613 -10.06 16.34 16.84
CA ASN A 613 -9.41 16.99 17.98
C ASN A 613 -8.20 17.84 17.56
N ARG A 614 -7.38 17.37 16.62
CA ARG A 614 -6.26 18.16 16.05
C ARG A 614 -6.76 19.37 15.29
N THR A 615 -7.76 19.18 14.45
CA THR A 615 -8.37 20.28 13.69
C THR A 615 -8.92 21.35 14.63
N ILE A 616 -9.58 20.95 15.73
CA ILE A 616 -10.03 21.87 16.78
C ILE A 616 -8.83 22.57 17.44
N ALA A 617 -7.79 21.82 17.82
CA ALA A 617 -6.61 22.39 18.48
C ALA A 617 -5.84 23.38 17.59
N ASP A 618 -5.71 23.09 16.29
CA ASP A 618 -5.07 23.98 15.33
C ASP A 618 -5.94 25.19 15.00
N ALA A 619 -7.26 24.99 14.83
CA ALA A 619 -8.20 26.09 14.63
C ALA A 619 -8.15 27.09 15.80
N LYS A 620 -8.07 26.61 17.03
CA LYS A 620 -7.95 27.48 18.22
C LYS A 620 -6.69 28.34 18.28
N LYS A 621 -5.64 28.01 17.51
CA LYS A 621 -4.43 28.85 17.42
C LYS A 621 -4.65 30.07 16.53
N LEU A 622 -5.60 30.00 15.60
CA LEU A 622 -5.78 30.98 14.52
C LEU A 622 -7.15 31.68 14.56
N PHE A 623 -8.16 31.06 15.14
CA PHE A 623 -9.54 31.53 15.15
C PHE A 623 -10.04 31.72 16.58
N LEU A 624 -10.97 32.66 16.77
CA LEU A 624 -11.49 33.05 18.08
C LEU A 624 -12.37 31.98 18.73
N LYS A 625 -13.10 31.22 17.91
CA LYS A 625 -14.05 30.17 18.33
C LYS A 625 -14.02 28.99 17.37
N VAL A 626 -14.33 27.80 17.89
CA VAL A 626 -14.54 26.57 17.12
C VAL A 626 -15.96 26.06 17.31
N ASN A 627 -16.70 26.02 16.20
CA ASN A 627 -18.11 25.68 16.15
C ASN A 627 -18.29 24.34 15.43
N VAL A 628 -19.16 23.46 15.94
CA VAL A 628 -19.41 22.13 15.37
C VAL A 628 -20.88 22.00 14.97
N GLN A 629 -21.15 21.80 13.68
CA GLN A 629 -22.48 21.46 13.18
C GLN A 629 -22.63 19.95 13.03
N LEU A 630 -23.72 19.42 13.60
CA LEU A 630 -24.15 18.03 13.40
C LEU A 630 -25.16 17.97 12.25
N ALA A 631 -25.03 16.95 11.39
CA ALA A 631 -25.85 16.78 10.19
C ALA A 631 -25.81 18.01 9.26
N MET A 632 -24.64 18.29 8.70
CA MET A 632 -24.40 19.49 7.87
C MET A 632 -25.11 19.52 6.51
N LEU A 633 -25.80 18.43 6.14
CA LEU A 633 -26.40 18.25 4.82
C LEU A 633 -25.37 18.52 3.72
N ASN A 634 -25.72 19.23 2.65
CA ASN A 634 -24.80 19.59 1.57
C ASN A 634 -23.73 20.65 1.92
N GLY A 635 -23.65 21.12 3.18
CA GLY A 635 -22.66 22.10 3.64
C GLY A 635 -22.94 23.57 3.27
N GLU A 636 -24.05 23.87 2.58
CA GLU A 636 -24.39 25.23 2.12
C GLU A 636 -24.60 26.22 3.27
N MET A 637 -25.30 25.79 4.32
CA MET A 637 -25.52 26.63 5.50
C MET A 637 -24.18 26.95 6.17
N LEU A 638 -23.33 25.94 6.35
CA LEU A 638 -22.05 26.10 7.03
C LEU A 638 -21.07 26.95 6.21
N GLU A 639 -21.12 26.86 4.88
CA GLU A 639 -20.37 27.73 3.96
C GLU A 639 -20.78 29.20 4.16
N GLN A 640 -22.08 29.51 4.11
CA GLN A 640 -22.57 30.87 4.32
C GLN A 640 -22.20 31.40 5.71
N VAL A 641 -22.38 30.57 6.74
CA VAL A 641 -22.02 30.94 8.11
C VAL A 641 -20.52 31.17 8.26
N ALA A 642 -19.68 30.36 7.62
CA ALA A 642 -18.24 30.56 7.64
C ALA A 642 -17.81 31.87 6.96
N ILE A 643 -18.44 32.22 5.82
CA ILE A 643 -18.21 33.50 5.12
C ILE A 643 -18.60 34.69 6.01
N ASP A 644 -19.77 34.62 6.65
CA ASP A 644 -20.28 35.70 7.50
C ASP A 644 -19.48 35.85 8.81
N ASN A 645 -18.67 34.86 9.17
CA ASN A 645 -17.96 34.76 10.45
C ASN A 645 -16.48 34.41 10.27
N TRP A 646 -15.77 35.21 9.48
CA TRP A 646 -14.36 35.00 9.10
C TRP A 646 -13.37 34.77 10.27
N ALA A 647 -13.66 35.29 11.46
CA ALA A 647 -12.80 35.14 12.65
C ALA A 647 -13.06 33.86 13.47
N GLU A 648 -14.04 33.05 13.06
CA GLU A 648 -14.43 31.80 13.74
C GLU A 648 -14.26 30.60 12.80
N TYR A 649 -14.04 29.42 13.37
CA TYR A 649 -13.83 28.18 12.62
C TYR A 649 -15.03 27.24 12.73
N PHE A 650 -15.42 26.62 11.62
CA PHE A 650 -16.62 25.78 11.53
C PHE A 650 -16.29 24.35 11.11
N ILE A 651 -16.89 23.38 11.80
CA ILE A 651 -16.69 21.96 11.53
C ILE A 651 -18.04 21.29 11.31
N GLY A 652 -18.26 20.74 10.13
CA GLY A 652 -19.47 19.97 9.80
C GLY A 652 -19.24 18.48 9.90
N ILE A 653 -20.18 17.76 10.52
CA ILE A 653 -20.18 16.29 10.60
C ILE A 653 -21.42 15.74 9.88
N SER A 654 -21.24 14.77 8.99
CA SER A 654 -22.36 14.01 8.41
C SER A 654 -22.04 12.51 8.32
N GLN A 655 -23.10 11.70 8.40
CA GLN A 655 -23.06 10.26 8.15
C GLN A 655 -23.14 9.95 6.63
N ASP A 656 -23.72 10.86 5.83
CA ASP A 656 -23.72 10.75 4.38
C ASP A 656 -22.37 11.24 3.82
N GLN A 657 -21.67 10.32 3.18
CA GLN A 657 -20.36 10.55 2.63
C GLN A 657 -20.38 11.43 1.36
N GLN A 658 -21.44 11.37 0.55
CA GLN A 658 -21.60 12.26 -0.61
C GLN A 658 -21.81 13.70 -0.15
N GLU A 659 -22.54 13.91 0.94
CA GLU A 659 -22.66 15.22 1.59
C GLU A 659 -21.30 15.77 2.05
N VAL A 660 -20.49 14.95 2.72
CA VAL A 660 -19.14 15.34 3.18
C VAL A 660 -18.24 15.75 2.02
N LEU A 661 -18.24 14.99 0.93
CA LEU A 661 -17.44 15.31 -0.25
C LEU A 661 -17.89 16.62 -0.90
N ARG A 662 -19.20 16.88 -0.98
CA ARG A 662 -19.75 18.16 -1.47
C ARG A 662 -19.32 19.31 -0.57
N ALA A 663 -19.42 19.16 0.74
CA ALA A 663 -19.02 20.17 1.72
C ALA A 663 -17.52 20.48 1.66
N LYS A 664 -16.65 19.46 1.62
CA LYS A 664 -15.19 19.66 1.50
C LYS A 664 -14.80 20.48 0.27
N ASN A 665 -15.46 20.23 -0.86
CA ASN A 665 -15.18 20.98 -2.08
C ASN A 665 -15.63 22.45 -2.00
N ARG A 666 -16.75 22.73 -1.33
CA ARG A 666 -17.20 24.10 -1.05
C ARG A 666 -16.21 24.83 -0.13
N PHE A 667 -15.85 24.19 0.98
CA PHE A 667 -14.96 24.79 1.98
C PHE A 667 -13.54 25.03 1.47
N ALA A 668 -13.08 24.27 0.48
CA ALA A 668 -11.79 24.48 -0.17
C ALA A 668 -11.65 25.85 -0.86
N MET A 669 -12.76 26.55 -1.13
CA MET A 669 -12.80 27.87 -1.76
C MET A 669 -12.95 29.03 -0.77
N LEU A 670 -13.07 28.74 0.53
CA LEU A 670 -13.21 29.78 1.56
C LEU A 670 -11.89 30.53 1.78
N ASP A 671 -11.99 31.85 1.93
CA ASP A 671 -10.90 32.74 2.32
C ASP A 671 -11.39 33.68 3.43
N PRO A 672 -10.95 33.51 4.69
CA PRO A 672 -9.96 32.53 5.15
C PRO A 672 -10.48 31.08 5.08
N PRO A 673 -9.60 30.06 5.07
CA PRO A 673 -10.00 28.64 5.05
C PRO A 673 -10.53 28.21 6.44
N ASN A 674 -11.69 28.72 6.81
CA ASN A 674 -12.24 28.65 8.17
C ASN A 674 -13.37 27.62 8.33
N ALA A 675 -13.46 26.63 7.44
CA ALA A 675 -14.39 25.52 7.60
C ALA A 675 -13.79 24.17 7.17
N SER A 676 -14.28 23.09 7.80
CA SER A 676 -13.90 21.71 7.47
C SER A 676 -15.08 20.74 7.63
N ALA A 677 -15.00 19.60 6.95
CA ALA A 677 -16.06 18.60 6.92
C ALA A 677 -15.51 17.21 7.26
N PHE A 678 -16.19 16.50 8.16
CA PHE A 678 -15.83 15.18 8.64
C PHE A 678 -16.95 14.18 8.37
N TRP A 679 -16.55 12.98 7.96
CA TRP A 679 -17.45 11.85 7.80
C TRP A 679 -17.45 11.01 9.06
N GLY A 680 -18.65 10.66 9.53
CA GLY A 680 -18.84 9.73 10.64
C GLY A 680 -20.09 10.03 11.46
N SER A 681 -20.45 9.07 12.32
CA SER A 681 -21.57 9.21 13.25
C SER A 681 -21.23 10.17 14.40
N PRO A 682 -22.04 11.21 14.68
CA PRO A 682 -21.87 12.05 15.88
C PRO A 682 -21.81 11.25 17.17
N GLN A 683 -22.58 10.16 17.28
CA GLN A 683 -22.58 9.28 18.45
C GLN A 683 -21.24 8.57 18.67
N LYS A 684 -20.42 8.40 17.63
CA LYS A 684 -19.08 7.81 17.70
C LYS A 684 -17.97 8.87 17.85
N LEU A 685 -18.14 10.03 17.19
CA LEU A 685 -17.11 11.06 17.13
C LEU A 685 -17.07 11.97 18.36
N ILE A 686 -18.23 12.45 18.81
CA ILE A 686 -18.31 13.43 19.89
C ILE A 686 -17.82 12.91 21.25
N PRO A 687 -18.08 11.65 21.68
CA PRO A 687 -17.60 11.14 22.97
C PRO A 687 -16.08 11.25 23.15
N ASN A 688 -15.35 11.11 22.03
CA ASN A 688 -13.90 11.07 21.99
C ASN A 688 -13.25 12.45 21.78
N LEU A 689 -14.05 13.52 21.73
CA LEU A 689 -13.52 14.88 21.79
C LEU A 689 -12.97 15.17 23.18
N PHE A 690 -11.94 16.03 23.26
CA PHE A 690 -11.52 16.57 24.55
C PHE A 690 -12.64 17.40 25.18
N ASP A 691 -12.68 17.46 26.52
CA ASP A 691 -13.69 18.23 27.23
C ASP A 691 -13.46 19.74 27.08
N SER A 692 -14.54 20.51 27.11
CA SER A 692 -14.52 21.98 26.99
C SER A 692 -13.77 22.52 25.76
N VAL A 693 -13.79 21.79 24.64
CA VAL A 693 -13.09 22.22 23.42
C VAL A 693 -13.96 22.87 22.37
N VAL A 694 -15.28 22.68 22.40
CA VAL A 694 -16.21 23.25 21.42
C VAL A 694 -16.88 24.49 21.99
N ASP A 695 -16.86 25.59 21.25
CA ASP A 695 -17.54 26.84 21.64
C ASP A 695 -19.04 26.75 21.40
N ASN A 696 -19.47 26.25 20.23
CA ASN A 696 -20.88 26.08 19.94
C ASN A 696 -21.18 24.78 19.18
N PHE A 697 -22.18 24.02 19.63
CA PHE A 697 -22.81 22.99 18.81
C PHE A 697 -24.02 23.57 18.07
N ILE A 698 -24.14 23.25 16.79
CA ILE A 698 -25.22 23.70 15.91
C ILE A 698 -25.97 22.46 15.41
N ILE A 699 -27.28 22.43 15.60
CA ILE A 699 -28.13 21.28 15.28
C ILE A 699 -29.37 21.77 14.54
N VAL A 700 -29.78 21.03 13.51
CA VAL A 700 -31.07 21.23 12.82
C VAL A 700 -31.96 20.04 13.16
N LEU A 701 -33.13 20.30 13.75
CA LEU A 701 -34.06 19.28 14.23
C LEU A 701 -35.46 19.54 13.67
N SER A 702 -35.94 18.72 12.73
CA SER A 702 -37.29 18.85 12.18
C SER A 702 -38.34 18.11 12.98
N ARG A 703 -39.59 18.59 12.87
CA ARG A 703 -40.78 17.94 13.41
C ARG A 703 -40.96 16.51 12.90
N ASP A 704 -40.69 16.27 11.61
CA ASP A 704 -40.82 14.94 10.99
C ASP A 704 -39.90 13.87 11.61
N ILE A 705 -38.75 14.29 12.17
CA ILE A 705 -37.82 13.42 12.91
C ILE A 705 -38.43 12.98 14.26
N LEU A 706 -39.44 13.67 14.78
CA LEU A 706 -40.10 13.32 16.05
C LEU A 706 -41.51 12.74 15.86
N ASP A 707 -42.13 12.97 14.70
CA ASP A 707 -43.51 12.56 14.37
C ASP A 707 -43.62 11.17 13.72
N GLN A 708 -42.51 10.48 13.42
CA GLN A 708 -42.53 9.07 13.05
C GLN A 708 -43.02 8.25 14.25
N ARG A 709 -44.34 8.00 14.25
CA ARG A 709 -45.14 7.40 15.33
C ARG A 709 -44.38 6.30 16.08
N GLU A 710 -44.21 6.52 17.39
CA GLU A 710 -43.84 5.53 18.42
C GLU A 710 -42.41 4.96 18.45
N ASP A 711 -41.42 5.55 17.77
CA ASP A 711 -40.04 5.05 17.91
C ASP A 711 -39.32 5.67 19.13
N SER A 712 -39.46 5.03 20.29
CA SER A 712 -38.75 5.38 21.54
C SER A 712 -37.21 5.48 21.37
N THR A 713 -36.65 4.83 20.35
CA THR A 713 -35.20 4.79 20.11
C THR A 713 -34.62 6.13 19.66
N GLN A 714 -35.38 6.96 18.93
CA GLN A 714 -34.89 8.24 18.41
C GLN A 714 -34.74 9.30 19.51
N ILE A 715 -35.65 9.29 20.49
CA ILE A 715 -35.58 10.16 21.68
C ILE A 715 -34.44 9.74 22.59
N VAL A 716 -34.25 8.43 22.78
CA VAL A 716 -33.09 7.89 23.51
C VAL A 716 -31.78 8.30 22.81
N SER A 717 -31.74 8.28 21.47
CA SER A 717 -30.59 8.72 20.67
C SER A 717 -30.31 10.23 20.86
N PHE A 718 -31.35 11.08 20.86
CA PHE A 718 -31.20 12.52 21.07
C PHE A 718 -30.76 12.88 22.49
N LYS A 719 -31.36 12.24 23.51
CA LYS A 719 -30.96 12.39 24.92
C LYS A 719 -29.52 11.93 25.16
N SER A 720 -29.14 10.82 24.56
CA SER A 720 -27.76 10.31 24.58
C SER A 720 -26.79 11.31 23.97
N LEU A 721 -27.10 11.85 22.79
CA LEU A 721 -26.27 12.85 22.11
C LEU A 721 -26.09 14.14 22.94
N LEU A 722 -27.16 14.66 23.55
CA LEU A 722 -27.09 15.82 24.45
C LEU A 722 -26.19 15.54 25.67
N SER A 723 -26.35 14.38 26.29
CA SER A 723 -25.53 13.97 27.44
C SER A 723 -24.05 13.86 27.07
N ILE A 724 -23.74 13.36 25.87
CA ILE A 724 -22.39 13.25 25.32
C ILE A 724 -21.79 14.63 24.99
N MET A 725 -22.58 15.56 24.45
CA MET A 725 -22.11 16.91 24.08
C MET A 725 -21.80 17.78 25.29
N LYS A 726 -22.58 17.66 26.39
CA LYS A 726 -22.44 18.49 27.59
C LYS A 726 -21.00 18.69 28.08
N PRO A 727 -20.17 17.65 28.32
CA PRO A 727 -18.79 17.83 28.76
C PRO A 727 -17.87 18.46 27.69
N LYS A 728 -18.27 18.42 26.41
CA LYS A 728 -17.45 18.91 25.29
C LYS A 728 -17.62 20.40 25.01
N VAL A 729 -18.76 20.97 25.43
CA VAL A 729 -19.04 22.41 25.31
C VAL A 729 -18.26 23.19 26.36
N ARG A 730 -17.65 24.31 25.96
CA ARG A 730 -17.04 25.26 26.89
C ARG A 730 -18.05 25.82 27.89
N HIS A 731 -17.57 26.28 29.04
CA HIS A 731 -18.43 26.84 30.08
C HIS A 731 -19.30 28.02 29.61
N ASP A 732 -18.76 28.86 28.72
CA ASP A 732 -19.44 30.00 28.08
C ASP A 732 -20.07 29.67 26.73
N GLY A 733 -19.92 28.43 26.28
CA GLY A 733 -20.41 27.93 25.00
C GLY A 733 -21.90 27.67 24.95
N THR A 734 -22.43 27.42 23.74
CA THR A 734 -23.87 27.18 23.53
C THR A 734 -24.16 25.93 22.70
N VAL A 735 -25.35 25.36 22.89
CA VAL A 735 -25.93 24.41 21.94
C VAL A 735 -27.13 25.11 21.30
N GLN A 736 -27.11 25.26 19.98
CA GLN A 736 -28.16 25.95 19.21
C GLN A 736 -28.92 24.93 18.37
N ILE A 737 -30.24 24.90 18.52
CA ILE A 737 -31.11 23.97 17.82
C ILE A 737 -32.10 24.78 16.99
N LEU A 738 -32.03 24.67 15.66
CA LEU A 738 -33.05 25.18 14.75
C LEU A 738 -34.14 24.14 14.58
N THR A 739 -35.39 24.51 14.85
CA THR A 739 -36.52 23.59 14.80
C THR A 739 -37.80 24.27 14.33
N ASP A 740 -38.77 23.50 13.82
CA ASP A 740 -40.10 23.93 13.39
C ASP A 740 -41.23 23.32 14.25
N ILE A 741 -40.90 22.91 15.47
CA ILE A 741 -41.86 22.39 16.45
C ILE A 741 -42.71 23.53 17.01
N ASP A 742 -44.03 23.37 16.93
CA ASP A 742 -45.01 24.37 17.39
C ASP A 742 -44.81 24.73 18.88
N ASP A 743 -45.00 26.01 19.20
CA ASP A 743 -45.06 26.50 20.57
C ASP A 743 -46.26 25.86 21.30
N TYR A 744 -46.07 25.44 22.55
CA TYR A 744 -47.07 24.83 23.43
C TYR A 744 -47.57 23.43 23.02
N GLY A 745 -46.87 22.74 22.12
CA GLY A 745 -47.14 21.33 21.78
C GLY A 745 -46.54 20.32 22.78
N GLU A 746 -47.07 19.08 22.78
CA GLU A 746 -46.54 17.96 23.60
C GLU A 746 -45.04 17.72 23.35
N HIS A 747 -44.59 17.91 22.10
CA HIS A 747 -43.18 17.77 21.71
C HIS A 747 -42.26 18.84 22.31
N GLU A 748 -42.70 20.09 22.45
CA GLU A 748 -41.90 21.14 23.08
C GLU A 748 -41.70 20.88 24.57
N SER A 749 -42.76 20.43 25.26
CA SER A 749 -42.68 20.04 26.67
C SER A 749 -41.71 18.87 26.88
N ARG A 750 -41.76 17.85 25.99
CA ARG A 750 -40.85 16.69 26.02
C ARG A 750 -39.39 17.06 25.73
N ILE A 751 -39.13 17.96 24.80
CA ILE A 751 -37.78 18.48 24.52
C ILE A 751 -37.28 19.29 25.71
N SER A 752 -38.08 20.21 26.23
CA SER A 752 -37.73 21.04 27.39
C SER A 752 -37.39 20.18 28.63
N HIS A 753 -38.16 19.12 28.87
CA HIS A 753 -37.89 18.14 29.92
C HIS A 753 -36.55 17.42 29.69
N THR A 754 -36.33 16.89 28.47
CA THR A 754 -35.11 16.16 28.09
C THR A 754 -33.85 17.04 28.21
N LEU A 755 -33.96 18.31 27.81
CA LEU A 755 -32.90 19.32 27.96
C LEU A 755 -32.54 19.56 29.43
N GLY A 756 -33.56 19.69 30.28
CA GLY A 756 -33.39 19.82 31.73
C GLY A 756 -32.70 18.62 32.36
N GLU A 757 -33.10 17.40 32.00
CA GLU A 757 -32.46 16.15 32.45
C GLU A 757 -30.99 16.05 32.01
N CYS A 758 -30.68 16.51 30.80
CA CYS A 758 -29.30 16.53 30.30
C CYS A 758 -28.46 17.67 30.91
N GLY A 759 -29.04 18.50 31.78
CA GLY A 759 -28.35 19.59 32.46
C GLY A 759 -28.11 20.82 31.58
N PHE A 760 -28.97 21.07 30.61
CA PHE A 760 -29.02 22.32 29.85
C PHE A 760 -30.17 23.20 30.33
N LYS A 761 -30.02 24.52 30.20
CA LYS A 761 -31.07 25.51 30.41
C LYS A 761 -31.31 26.32 29.13
N LEU A 762 -32.57 26.63 28.85
CA LEU A 762 -32.93 27.54 27.78
C LEU A 762 -32.52 28.97 28.17
N VAL A 763 -31.94 29.69 27.22
CA VAL A 763 -31.48 31.06 27.40
C VAL A 763 -32.33 31.99 26.54
N THR A 764 -32.94 32.98 27.17
CA THR A 764 -33.74 34.04 26.53
C THR A 764 -32.93 35.32 26.29
N ASP A 765 -31.62 35.28 26.55
CA ASP A 765 -30.71 36.42 26.46
C ASP A 765 -30.55 36.88 25.00
N GLN A 766 -30.88 38.14 24.73
CA GLN A 766 -30.86 38.75 23.39
C GLN A 766 -29.44 38.98 22.84
N ASN A 767 -28.40 38.82 23.66
CA ASN A 767 -27.01 39.11 23.29
C ASN A 767 -26.23 37.91 22.74
N ALA A 768 -26.81 36.71 22.72
CA ALA A 768 -26.14 35.53 22.19
C ALA A 768 -26.21 35.47 20.66
N LYS A 769 -25.07 35.26 20.01
CA LYS A 769 -24.96 35.18 18.55
C LYS A 769 -25.64 33.92 18.01
N ILE A 770 -26.57 34.09 17.08
CA ILE A 770 -27.29 33.00 16.41
C ILE A 770 -26.59 32.71 15.08
N TYR A 771 -26.25 31.44 14.83
CA TYR A 771 -25.51 31.01 13.63
C TYR A 771 -26.41 30.55 12.48
N PHE A 772 -27.73 30.68 12.59
CA PHE A 772 -28.66 30.29 11.52
C PHE A 772 -28.93 31.49 10.59
N PRO A 773 -28.65 31.39 9.27
CA PRO A 773 -28.91 32.48 8.33
C PRO A 773 -30.41 32.83 8.26
N SER A 774 -30.74 34.12 8.20
CA SER A 774 -32.12 34.63 8.13
C SER A 774 -32.87 34.20 6.86
N ILE A 775 -32.14 33.90 5.78
CA ILE A 775 -32.68 33.40 4.51
C ILE A 775 -31.96 32.10 4.15
N TRP A 776 -32.41 30.98 4.72
CA TRP A 776 -31.92 29.64 4.34
C TRP A 776 -33.04 28.83 3.66
N LYS A 777 -32.88 28.58 2.35
CA LYS A 777 -33.82 27.85 1.48
C LYS A 777 -33.66 26.31 1.52
N GLY A 778 -32.62 25.80 2.18
CA GLY A 778 -32.27 24.38 2.19
C GLY A 778 -32.88 23.54 3.31
N SER A 779 -33.79 24.10 4.11
CA SER A 779 -34.34 23.38 5.27
C SER A 779 -35.45 22.40 4.87
N GLN A 780 -35.40 21.17 5.39
CA GLN A 780 -36.57 20.29 5.51
C GLN A 780 -37.61 20.78 6.55
N LEU A 781 -37.46 22.02 7.03
CA LEU A 781 -38.29 22.64 8.07
C LEU A 781 -39.37 23.52 7.44
N ASN A 782 -40.57 23.50 8.03
CA ASN A 782 -41.69 24.37 7.68
C ASN A 782 -41.39 25.85 7.97
N ASN A 783 -42.31 26.75 7.57
CA ASN A 783 -42.12 28.21 7.70
C ASN A 783 -42.06 28.72 9.16
N ASN A 784 -42.51 27.94 10.15
CA ASN A 784 -42.50 28.29 11.57
C ASN A 784 -41.15 27.94 12.25
N LYS A 785 -40.04 28.47 11.75
CA LYS A 785 -38.70 28.18 12.30
C LYS A 785 -38.43 28.98 13.57
N LYS A 786 -37.97 28.30 14.63
CA LYS A 786 -37.43 28.93 15.84
C LYS A 786 -36.06 28.36 16.22
N VAL A 787 -35.28 29.14 16.95
CA VAL A 787 -33.97 28.74 17.47
C VAL A 787 -34.05 28.57 18.97
N LEU A 788 -33.77 27.36 19.46
CA LEU A 788 -33.58 27.09 20.88
C LEU A 788 -32.11 27.27 21.23
N LEU A 789 -31.83 28.21 22.13
CA LEU A 789 -30.49 28.49 22.61
C LEU A 789 -30.29 27.88 24.00
N LEU A 790 -29.27 27.03 24.13
CA LEU A 790 -29.03 26.26 25.34
C LEU A 790 -27.65 26.56 25.92
N LYS A 791 -27.57 26.70 27.24
CA LYS A 791 -26.32 26.76 28.00
C LYS A 791 -26.27 25.65 29.06
N ILE A 792 -25.07 25.27 29.47
CA ILE A 792 -24.88 24.32 30.58
C ILE A 792 -25.48 24.93 31.86
N LYS A 793 -26.22 24.12 32.61
CA LYS A 793 -26.70 24.50 33.95
C LYS A 793 -25.53 24.42 34.92
N ASN A 794 -25.07 25.57 35.41
CA ASN A 794 -24.05 25.60 36.46
C ASN A 794 -24.59 24.87 37.70
N ALA A 795 -23.79 23.98 38.28
CA ALA A 795 -24.07 23.45 39.61
C ALA A 795 -24.01 24.66 40.56
N SER A 796 -25.17 25.02 41.10
CA SER A 796 -25.30 25.98 42.20
C SER A 796 -24.74 25.40 43.48
#